data_AF-A0A6G2B9A4-F1
#
_entry.id   AF-A0A6G2B9A4-F1
#
_cell.length_a   1.000
_cell.length_b   1.000
_cell.length_c   1.000
_cell.angle_alpha   90.00
_cell.angle_beta   90.00
_cell.angle_gamma   90.00
#
_symmetry.space_group_name_H-M   'P 1'
#
loop_
_entity.id
_entity.type
_entity.pdbx_description
1 polymer ?
#
loop_
_entity_poly.entity_id
_entity_poly.type
_entity_poly.pdbx_seq_one_letter_code
_entity_poly.pdbx_strand_id
1 'polypeptide(L)'
;MHPSCLPGAVGARPGPRSGVLAVSCVRPVGDDVHIRVHADVHRAGGAADGRNTAEPGGIRGVVGTEGRDTAPGTPPGTPPGTQPWESRGVVALVALWLLALALAARQAAAVLRQPPGERLVDLDAWIGEQGVLEVSGPLYEGDGAFTGTPFSGVVLGPLTDAAEQVLGVTWTFGTLLLVAALGVVAVRALPGPSTRLTRTAAAPVAIILLVLSVPVRNTFHLGQTSIIPVLLALCGLLYAARLPRGAGAAVGLAAALQPTVLLFAPLLWLTGRRRAAAVSVGVFGGCTALAWAALPSDSWTYWVHHVAGAGLGAPADATANQSLHGLLLRLGLAGPVEIALFVVLAGAVAVLGVRRAARYALDGQLLLAAAVTGCVAVAVSPTAWQHQQVWILLAAVGRVGRRSGDRLVWPVFLVLVMTLDGTALVPHIAVLTPLGENAPLIAALLAACVLPFVSPRSPLWDAPERSGPFSRPNLMLELLLIRVGYWLYSLVRSLAPDGRDLAESHGRRILEIEDALGIDVEHALNHAVARTPWLESGMNAYYSGLHFLVPIVLLAWLYARRPLAYRWARTSLSFATLLGLVGFWLYPLAPPRLMPGLGYIDTAHGPQDFDDPDFGVLTGISNQYAAMPSLHVGWSLWCAVVVVRLAPNVWLRVLGALHPLLTTVVVMGTANHYLLDAVGGAVVVAAGVGLTLLWFRHGPAGRGAGPREAATEGVTEVVAGARSRGGKPGVPAARPAADTADGGAVPGVPARNAATGAGGAVPAEGDGSRRAGVAR
;
A
#
# COMPACT_ATOMS: atom_id res chain seq x y z
N MET A 1 -50.77 -7.30 12.19
CA MET A 1 -51.63 -8.33 12.81
C MET A 1 -52.17 -9.25 11.72
N HIS A 2 -52.66 -10.45 12.07
CA HIS A 2 -53.18 -11.51 11.17
C HIS A 2 -54.60 -11.22 10.63
N PRO A 3 -55.25 -12.11 9.80
CA PRO A 3 -54.83 -13.41 9.22
C PRO A 3 -54.55 -13.25 7.69
N SER A 4 -54.66 -14.19 6.72
CA SER A 4 -55.17 -15.58 6.55
C SER A 4 -54.36 -16.28 5.42
N CYS A 5 -54.57 -17.50 4.88
CA CYS A 5 -55.52 -18.61 5.06
C CYS A 5 -54.77 -19.98 5.07
N LEU A 6 -55.45 -21.03 5.53
CA LEU A 6 -55.13 -22.48 5.44
C LEU A 6 -56.13 -23.15 4.44
N PRO A 7 -56.25 -24.50 4.23
CA PRO A 7 -55.66 -25.66 4.94
C PRO A 7 -55.23 -26.91 4.09
N GLY A 8 -54.69 -27.93 4.76
CA GLY A 8 -54.78 -29.35 4.36
C GLY A 8 -53.43 -30.11 4.18
N ALA A 9 -53.27 -31.37 4.61
CA ALA A 9 -54.11 -32.20 5.49
C ALA A 9 -53.30 -33.33 6.20
N VAL A 10 -53.90 -33.80 7.30
CA VAL A 10 -53.55 -34.88 8.26
C VAL A 10 -52.72 -36.10 7.76
N GLY A 11 -51.77 -36.55 8.58
CA GLY A 11 -51.14 -37.89 8.53
C GLY A 11 -50.35 -38.20 9.82
N ALA A 12 -50.47 -39.42 10.39
CA ALA A 12 -50.02 -39.72 11.77
C ALA A 12 -48.68 -40.47 11.90
N ARG A 13 -48.02 -40.33 13.07
CA ARG A 13 -46.89 -41.17 13.53
C ARG A 13 -47.42 -42.44 14.23
N PRO A 14 -46.60 -43.49 14.43
CA PRO A 14 -45.90 -43.62 15.72
C PRO A 14 -44.50 -44.28 15.67
N GLY A 15 -43.77 -44.24 16.80
CA GLY A 15 -42.72 -45.21 17.13
C GLY A 15 -41.26 -44.77 16.92
N PRO A 16 -40.36 -44.90 17.91
CA PRO A 16 -38.94 -44.52 17.80
C PRO A 16 -37.99 -45.72 17.62
N ARG A 17 -36.80 -45.47 17.06
CA ARG A 17 -35.59 -46.27 17.32
C ARG A 17 -34.38 -45.35 17.56
N SER A 18 -33.54 -45.76 18.50
CA SER A 18 -32.31 -45.07 18.92
C SER A 18 -31.12 -45.41 18.01
N GLY A 19 -30.14 -44.50 17.95
CA GLY A 19 -28.91 -44.69 17.18
C GLY A 19 -27.92 -43.55 17.40
N VAL A 20 -27.07 -43.67 18.43
CA VAL A 20 -25.98 -42.73 18.71
C VAL A 20 -24.66 -43.48 18.55
N LEU A 21 -23.82 -43.03 17.61
CA LEU A 21 -22.37 -43.26 17.46
C LEU A 21 -21.93 -42.48 16.19
N ALA A 22 -20.69 -42.06 15.98
CA ALA A 22 -19.65 -41.51 16.86
C ALA A 22 -18.51 -41.02 15.92
N VAL A 23 -17.64 -40.12 16.39
CA VAL A 23 -16.43 -39.74 15.64
C VAL A 23 -15.44 -40.91 15.68
N SER A 24 -14.73 -41.16 14.57
CA SER A 24 -13.60 -42.10 14.50
C SER A 24 -12.39 -41.45 13.82
N CYS A 25 -11.20 -41.94 14.15
CA CYS A 25 -9.92 -41.28 13.87
C CYS A 25 -8.87 -42.24 13.28
N VAL A 26 -8.01 -41.67 12.42
CA VAL A 26 -6.59 -42.04 12.17
C VAL A 26 -6.26 -43.48 11.75
N ARG A 27 -5.66 -43.61 10.56
CA ARG A 27 -4.55 -44.54 10.27
C ARG A 27 -3.54 -43.90 9.32
N PRO A 28 -2.24 -44.11 9.57
CA PRO A 28 -1.25 -44.21 8.48
C PRO A 28 -0.25 -45.36 8.71
N VAL A 29 -0.08 -46.25 7.72
CA VAL A 29 1.04 -47.20 7.60
C VAL A 29 1.34 -47.39 6.11
N GLY A 30 2.62 -47.50 5.75
CA GLY A 30 3.10 -47.72 4.38
C GLY A 30 4.49 -47.13 4.15
N ASP A 31 5.52 -47.94 4.40
CA ASP A 31 6.74 -48.22 3.61
C ASP A 31 7.22 -47.14 2.60
N ASP A 32 8.51 -46.80 2.47
CA ASP A 32 9.74 -47.61 2.56
C ASP A 32 10.95 -46.79 3.10
N VAL A 33 12.05 -47.50 3.47
CA VAL A 33 13.47 -47.22 3.09
C VAL A 33 14.45 -48.05 3.95
N HIS A 34 15.29 -48.87 3.31
CA HIS A 34 16.44 -49.58 3.92
C HIS A 34 17.72 -48.73 3.94
N ILE A 35 18.72 -49.07 4.81
CA ILE A 35 20.10 -49.48 4.40
C ILE A 35 21.04 -49.77 5.61
N ARG A 36 21.59 -51.01 5.66
CA ARG A 36 22.82 -51.51 6.39
C ARG A 36 22.81 -51.39 7.95
N VAL A 37 23.59 -52.13 8.75
CA VAL A 37 24.84 -52.94 8.57
C VAL A 37 24.73 -54.33 9.28
N HIS A 38 25.52 -55.31 8.80
CA HIS A 38 26.04 -56.58 9.39
C HIS A 38 25.92 -56.86 10.93
N ALA A 39 25.91 -58.11 11.44
CA ALA A 39 25.95 -59.47 10.83
C ALA A 39 25.61 -60.62 11.83
N ASP A 40 25.61 -61.86 11.30
CA ASP A 40 25.89 -63.18 11.92
C ASP A 40 25.01 -63.77 13.05
N VAL A 41 24.05 -64.59 12.60
CA VAL A 41 24.00 -66.05 12.84
C VAL A 41 24.44 -66.59 14.21
N HIS A 42 23.52 -67.22 14.95
CA HIS A 42 23.68 -68.62 15.38
C HIS A 42 22.34 -69.33 15.62
N ARG A 43 22.37 -70.67 15.81
CA ARG A 43 21.22 -71.58 15.66
C ARG A 43 20.63 -72.12 16.98
N ALA A 44 19.29 -72.19 16.99
CA ALA A 44 18.41 -73.34 17.37
C ALA A 44 18.38 -73.90 18.81
N GLY A 45 17.23 -74.54 19.12
CA GLY A 45 16.95 -75.31 20.35
C GLY A 45 16.01 -74.57 21.32
N GLY A 46 14.79 -75.03 21.65
CA GLY A 46 13.95 -76.07 21.04
C GLY A 46 13.31 -77.05 22.04
N ALA A 47 11.98 -77.21 21.99
CA ALA A 47 11.15 -78.19 22.74
C ALA A 47 11.12 -78.02 24.30
N ALA A 48 10.12 -78.52 25.05
CA ALA A 48 8.71 -78.87 24.78
C ALA A 48 7.94 -79.07 26.13
N ASP A 49 6.62 -79.36 26.06
CA ASP A 49 5.66 -79.67 27.14
C ASP A 49 5.43 -78.60 28.24
N GLY A 50 4.28 -78.54 28.92
CA GLY A 50 3.00 -79.20 28.58
C GLY A 50 2.05 -79.49 29.77
N ARG A 51 0.76 -79.15 29.58
CA ARG A 51 -0.44 -79.62 30.35
C ARG A 51 -0.58 -79.02 31.78
N ASN A 52 -1.73 -78.42 32.13
CA ASN A 52 -2.94 -78.98 32.78
C ASN A 52 -2.69 -79.48 34.24
N THR A 53 -3.55 -79.36 35.25
CA THR A 53 -4.92 -78.80 35.49
C THR A 53 -5.17 -78.83 37.02
N ALA A 54 -6.11 -78.14 37.68
CA ALA A 54 -7.16 -77.15 37.35
C ALA A 54 -7.56 -76.38 38.64
N GLU A 55 -8.58 -75.51 38.59
CA GLU A 55 -9.32 -75.05 39.79
C GLU A 55 -10.17 -76.17 40.42
N PRO A 56 -10.69 -75.99 41.65
CA PRO A 56 -12.12 -75.65 41.72
C PRO A 56 -12.57 -74.74 42.88
N GLY A 57 -13.72 -74.05 42.67
CA GLY A 57 -14.75 -73.87 43.71
C GLY A 57 -14.61 -72.68 44.67
N GLY A 58 -15.15 -71.52 44.31
CA GLY A 58 -15.29 -70.36 45.21
C GLY A 58 -16.55 -70.35 46.07
N ILE A 59 -16.56 -69.51 47.11
CA ILE A 59 -17.75 -69.18 47.94
C ILE A 59 -17.88 -67.66 48.08
N ARG A 60 -19.11 -67.16 47.85
CA ARG A 60 -19.72 -65.85 48.18
C ARG A 60 -18.83 -64.74 48.78
N GLY A 61 -18.85 -63.55 48.16
CA GLY A 61 -18.37 -62.28 48.78
C GLY A 61 -19.43 -61.17 48.72
N VAL A 62 -19.10 -59.95 49.17
CA VAL A 62 -19.79 -58.67 48.86
C VAL A 62 -18.86 -57.47 49.15
N VAL A 63 -18.80 -56.54 48.20
CA VAL A 63 -18.45 -55.09 48.22
C VAL A 63 -17.82 -54.43 49.48
N GLY A 64 -16.70 -53.69 49.32
CA GLY A 64 -16.60 -52.32 49.88
C GLY A 64 -15.27 -51.75 50.42
N THR A 65 -14.80 -50.66 49.78
CA THR A 65 -14.20 -49.42 50.37
C THR A 65 -12.77 -49.39 51.00
N GLU A 66 -12.30 -48.13 51.17
CA GLU A 66 -11.04 -47.60 51.77
C GLU A 66 -9.72 -47.75 50.98
N GLY A 67 -8.88 -46.71 50.78
CA GLY A 67 -9.08 -45.25 50.92
C GLY A 67 -8.09 -44.51 51.85
N ARG A 68 -6.94 -44.08 51.32
CA ARG A 68 -5.87 -43.29 51.97
C ARG A 68 -5.06 -42.50 50.91
N ASP A 69 -4.49 -41.31 51.11
CA ASP A 69 -4.48 -40.36 52.25
C ASP A 69 -4.55 -38.90 51.74
N THR A 70 -4.70 -37.92 52.64
CA THR A 70 -4.61 -36.45 52.36
C THR A 70 -3.59 -35.82 53.33
N ALA A 71 -2.98 -34.64 53.17
CA ALA A 71 -3.15 -33.47 52.28
C ALA A 71 -1.73 -32.81 52.10
N PRO A 72 -1.50 -31.57 51.57
CA PRO A 72 -2.45 -30.55 51.11
C PRO A 72 -2.11 -29.82 49.77
N GLY A 73 -3.10 -29.09 49.26
CA GLY A 73 -2.87 -27.65 49.05
C GLY A 73 -2.64 -27.09 47.64
N THR A 74 -2.62 -27.89 46.57
CA THR A 74 -2.64 -27.31 45.20
C THR A 74 -4.04 -26.76 44.91
N PRO A 75 -4.23 -25.45 44.62
CA PRO A 75 -5.53 -24.94 44.23
C PRO A 75 -5.97 -25.59 42.90
N PRO A 76 -7.29 -25.80 42.67
CA PRO A 76 -7.77 -26.38 41.42
C PRO A 76 -7.32 -25.49 40.25
N GLY A 77 -6.64 -26.10 39.29
CA GLY A 77 -6.01 -25.35 38.19
C GLY A 77 -7.02 -24.52 37.44
N THR A 78 -6.83 -23.19 37.46
CA THR A 78 -7.60 -22.25 36.64
C THR A 78 -7.63 -22.77 35.19
N PRO A 79 -8.80 -22.88 34.52
CA PRO A 79 -8.82 -23.24 33.11
C PRO A 79 -7.89 -22.28 32.35
N PRO A 80 -7.05 -22.77 31.42
CA PRO A 80 -5.94 -21.99 30.87
C PRO A 80 -6.47 -20.70 30.26
N GLY A 81 -6.27 -19.59 30.98
CA GLY A 81 -6.85 -18.31 30.65
C GLY A 81 -6.30 -17.87 29.30
N THR A 82 -7.18 -17.76 28.30
CA THR A 82 -6.81 -17.36 26.93
C THR A 82 -6.03 -16.06 27.01
N GLN A 83 -4.76 -16.10 26.61
CA GLN A 83 -3.85 -15.07 27.05
C GLN A 83 -4.25 -13.71 26.46
N PRO A 84 -4.03 -12.58 27.16
CA PRO A 84 -4.46 -11.26 26.69
C PRO A 84 -3.89 -10.82 25.33
N TRP A 85 -2.94 -11.56 24.75
CA TRP A 85 -2.46 -11.40 23.38
C TRP A 85 -3.17 -12.32 22.37
N GLU A 86 -3.62 -13.51 22.77
CA GLU A 86 -4.40 -14.44 21.92
C GLU A 86 -5.78 -13.86 21.62
N SER A 87 -6.49 -13.39 22.65
CA SER A 87 -7.81 -12.76 22.50
C SER A 87 -7.75 -11.53 21.59
N ARG A 88 -6.72 -10.69 21.73
CA ARG A 88 -6.46 -9.55 20.83
C ARG A 88 -6.15 -10.00 19.39
N GLY A 89 -5.41 -11.09 19.22
CA GLY A 89 -5.14 -11.67 17.89
C GLY A 89 -6.41 -12.18 17.20
N VAL A 90 -7.30 -12.84 17.95
CA VAL A 90 -8.61 -13.29 17.46
C VAL A 90 -9.52 -12.11 17.12
N VAL A 91 -9.64 -11.11 17.99
CA VAL A 91 -10.46 -9.91 17.74
C VAL A 91 -9.97 -9.16 16.50
N ALA A 92 -8.66 -8.99 16.31
CA ALA A 92 -8.10 -8.38 15.10
C ALA A 92 -8.38 -9.20 13.83
N LEU A 93 -8.31 -10.53 13.91
CA LEU A 93 -8.63 -11.42 12.79
C LEU A 93 -10.13 -11.37 12.42
N VAL A 94 -11.02 -11.35 13.42
CA VAL A 94 -12.47 -11.20 13.22
C VAL A 94 -12.78 -9.83 12.61
N ALA A 95 -12.18 -8.75 13.11
CA ALA A 95 -12.35 -7.41 12.55
C ALA A 95 -11.90 -7.33 11.07
N LEU A 96 -10.80 -8.00 10.69
CA LEU A 96 -10.36 -8.09 9.30
C LEU A 96 -11.35 -8.85 8.41
N TRP A 97 -11.93 -9.95 8.88
CA TRP A 97 -12.96 -10.68 8.12
C TRP A 97 -14.28 -9.91 8.02
N LEU A 98 -14.70 -9.22 9.09
CA LEU A 98 -15.88 -8.33 9.07
C LEU A 98 -15.67 -7.16 8.10
N LEU A 99 -14.47 -6.56 8.06
CA LEU A 99 -14.13 -5.51 7.10
C LEU A 99 -14.12 -6.04 5.66
N ALA A 100 -13.58 -7.23 5.42
CA ALA A 100 -13.61 -7.87 4.10
C ALA A 100 -15.06 -8.14 3.63
N LEU A 101 -15.92 -8.64 4.53
CA LEU A 101 -17.34 -8.87 4.26
C LEU A 101 -18.10 -7.56 4.03
N ALA A 102 -17.86 -6.53 4.84
CA ALA A 102 -18.48 -5.21 4.67
C ALA A 102 -18.08 -4.54 3.35
N LEU A 103 -16.81 -4.65 2.93
CA LEU A 103 -16.35 -4.15 1.64
C LEU A 103 -16.93 -4.95 0.46
N ALA A 104 -17.05 -6.27 0.57
CA ALA A 104 -17.71 -7.10 -0.43
C ALA A 104 -19.20 -6.78 -0.55
N ALA A 105 -19.92 -6.62 0.57
CA ALA A 105 -21.32 -6.22 0.60
C ALA A 105 -21.52 -4.80 0.02
N ARG A 106 -20.64 -3.84 0.38
CA ARG A 106 -20.63 -2.49 -0.20
C ARG A 106 -20.37 -2.52 -1.71
N GLN A 107 -19.50 -3.41 -2.19
CA GLN A 107 -19.20 -3.55 -3.62
C GLN A 107 -20.39 -4.16 -4.38
N ALA A 108 -21.00 -5.23 -3.86
CA ALA A 108 -22.23 -5.79 -4.44
C ALA A 108 -23.36 -4.76 -4.45
N ALA A 109 -23.57 -4.05 -3.34
CA ALA A 109 -24.56 -2.98 -3.25
C ALA A 109 -24.20 -1.74 -4.07
N ALA A 110 -22.97 -1.57 -4.57
CA ALA A 110 -22.65 -0.52 -5.53
C ALA A 110 -23.18 -0.90 -6.91
N VAL A 111 -22.78 -2.08 -7.42
CA VAL A 111 -23.18 -2.59 -8.74
C VAL A 111 -24.69 -2.84 -8.83
N LEU A 112 -25.30 -3.45 -7.81
CA LEU A 112 -26.70 -3.87 -7.86
C LEU A 112 -27.72 -2.76 -7.59
N ARG A 113 -27.28 -1.56 -7.15
CA ARG A 113 -28.14 -0.37 -7.03
C ARG A 113 -28.09 0.56 -8.25
N GLN A 114 -27.11 0.39 -9.13
CA GLN A 114 -27.15 1.03 -10.45
C GLN A 114 -28.29 0.39 -11.29
N PRO A 115 -28.95 1.16 -12.16
CA PRO A 115 -29.93 0.62 -13.10
C PRO A 115 -29.27 -0.32 -14.13
N PRO A 116 -30.05 -1.13 -14.86
CA PRO A 116 -29.60 -1.76 -16.11
C PRO A 116 -29.00 -0.72 -17.08
N GLY A 117 -28.06 -1.12 -17.95
CA GLY A 117 -27.30 -0.21 -18.81
C GLY A 117 -26.15 0.53 -18.11
N GLU A 118 -26.32 0.99 -16.86
CA GLU A 118 -25.26 1.70 -16.11
C GLU A 118 -24.31 0.78 -15.33
N ARG A 119 -24.62 -0.52 -15.25
CA ARG A 119 -23.87 -1.51 -14.47
C ARG A 119 -23.35 -2.63 -15.37
N LEU A 120 -22.16 -3.14 -15.05
CA LEU A 120 -21.55 -4.26 -15.78
C LEU A 120 -21.46 -3.95 -17.29
N VAL A 121 -21.08 -2.72 -17.66
CA VAL A 121 -21.37 -2.10 -18.97
C VAL A 121 -20.92 -2.94 -20.17
N ASP A 122 -19.71 -3.53 -20.16
CA ASP A 122 -19.24 -4.39 -21.25
C ASP A 122 -20.09 -5.69 -21.31
N LEU A 123 -20.40 -6.29 -20.17
CA LEU A 123 -21.21 -7.52 -20.08
C LEU A 123 -22.65 -7.30 -20.53
N ASP A 124 -23.25 -6.14 -20.21
CA ASP A 124 -24.59 -5.74 -20.66
C ASP A 124 -24.60 -5.57 -22.19
N ALA A 125 -23.57 -4.92 -22.76
CA ALA A 125 -23.37 -4.79 -24.21
C ALA A 125 -23.05 -6.12 -24.94
N TRP A 126 -22.64 -7.17 -24.21
CA TRP A 126 -22.35 -8.49 -24.80
C TRP A 126 -23.51 -9.48 -24.64
N ILE A 127 -24.22 -9.48 -23.50
CA ILE A 127 -25.14 -10.55 -23.04
C ILE A 127 -26.53 -10.01 -22.63
N GLY A 128 -26.82 -8.71 -22.81
CA GLY A 128 -28.19 -8.18 -22.72
C GLY A 128 -29.00 -8.43 -24.00
N GLU A 129 -30.29 -8.09 -23.99
CA GLU A 129 -31.29 -8.35 -25.06
C GLU A 129 -30.96 -7.81 -26.48
N GLN A 130 -29.92 -6.97 -26.60
CA GLN A 130 -29.40 -6.43 -27.87
C GLN A 130 -27.88 -6.63 -27.97
N GLY A 131 -27.33 -7.55 -27.18
CA GLY A 131 -25.91 -7.76 -26.98
C GLY A 131 -25.22 -8.46 -28.15
N VAL A 132 -23.94 -8.16 -28.34
CA VAL A 132 -23.13 -8.61 -29.48
C VAL A 132 -22.93 -10.15 -29.54
N LEU A 133 -23.24 -10.90 -28.46
CA LEU A 133 -23.22 -12.37 -28.46
C LEU A 133 -24.60 -13.01 -28.72
N GLU A 134 -25.69 -12.24 -28.64
CA GLU A 134 -27.06 -12.70 -28.91
C GLU A 134 -27.51 -12.30 -30.34
N VAL A 135 -27.21 -11.07 -30.75
CA VAL A 135 -27.47 -10.60 -32.11
C VAL A 135 -26.56 -11.32 -33.10
N SER A 136 -27.14 -11.91 -34.14
CA SER A 136 -26.40 -12.67 -35.16
C SER A 136 -25.65 -11.75 -36.14
N GLY A 137 -24.50 -11.21 -35.70
CA GLY A 137 -23.61 -10.34 -36.47
C GLY A 137 -22.12 -10.54 -36.12
N PRO A 138 -21.21 -9.74 -36.70
CA PRO A 138 -19.78 -9.77 -36.38
C PRO A 138 -19.50 -9.28 -34.95
N LEU A 139 -18.58 -9.93 -34.23
CA LEU A 139 -18.26 -9.61 -32.84
C LEU A 139 -17.61 -8.23 -32.65
N TYR A 140 -16.99 -7.69 -33.70
CA TYR A 140 -16.08 -6.56 -33.63
C TYR A 140 -16.56 -5.33 -34.42
N GLU A 141 -17.85 -5.27 -34.74
CA GLU A 141 -18.49 -4.18 -35.49
C GLU A 141 -19.70 -3.62 -34.70
N GLY A 142 -19.98 -2.33 -34.86
CA GLY A 142 -21.09 -1.63 -34.20
C GLY A 142 -20.78 -1.07 -32.80
N ASP A 143 -21.75 -0.35 -32.24
CA ASP A 143 -21.67 0.17 -30.87
C ASP A 143 -21.76 -0.98 -29.86
N GLY A 144 -20.91 -0.98 -28.83
CA GLY A 144 -20.82 -2.07 -27.85
C GLY A 144 -19.95 -3.26 -28.26
N ALA A 145 -19.21 -3.17 -29.38
CA ALA A 145 -18.34 -4.21 -29.93
C ALA A 145 -17.51 -4.97 -28.87
N PHE A 146 -17.40 -6.28 -29.05
CA PHE A 146 -16.78 -7.20 -28.10
C PHE A 146 -15.28 -6.90 -27.91
N THR A 147 -14.79 -6.84 -26.66
CA THR A 147 -13.36 -6.53 -26.38
C THR A 147 -12.52 -7.75 -25.96
N GLY A 148 -13.14 -8.93 -25.86
CA GLY A 148 -12.46 -10.21 -25.57
C GLY A 148 -11.86 -10.89 -26.81
N THR A 149 -11.22 -12.04 -26.60
CA THR A 149 -10.74 -12.92 -27.68
C THR A 149 -11.91 -13.64 -28.36
N PRO A 150 -11.80 -14.06 -29.64
CA PRO A 150 -12.84 -14.85 -30.31
C PRO A 150 -13.20 -16.14 -29.55
N PHE A 151 -12.21 -16.75 -28.88
CA PHE A 151 -12.44 -17.90 -27.98
C PHE A 151 -13.30 -17.54 -26.76
N SER A 152 -13.09 -16.36 -26.17
CA SER A 152 -13.96 -15.89 -25.08
C SER A 152 -15.38 -15.58 -25.55
N GLY A 153 -15.58 -15.12 -26.79
CA GLY A 153 -16.91 -15.01 -27.40
C GLY A 153 -17.62 -16.36 -27.48
N VAL A 154 -16.95 -17.38 -28.05
CA VAL A 154 -17.47 -18.77 -28.12
C VAL A 154 -17.76 -19.37 -26.73
N VAL A 155 -17.01 -18.99 -25.69
CA VAL A 155 -17.22 -19.48 -24.31
C VAL A 155 -18.32 -18.72 -23.56
N LEU A 156 -18.54 -17.44 -23.88
CA LEU A 156 -19.56 -16.60 -23.26
C LEU A 156 -20.92 -16.69 -23.96
N GLY A 157 -20.96 -17.01 -25.26
CA GLY A 157 -22.20 -17.17 -26.04
C GLY A 157 -23.25 -18.04 -25.33
N PRO A 158 -22.94 -19.28 -24.90
CA PRO A 158 -23.89 -20.14 -24.16
C PRO A 158 -24.36 -19.62 -22.78
N LEU A 159 -24.03 -18.39 -22.40
CA LEU A 159 -24.54 -17.71 -21.20
C LEU A 159 -25.65 -16.68 -21.51
N THR A 160 -25.89 -16.31 -22.78
CA THR A 160 -27.03 -15.46 -23.19
C THR A 160 -28.35 -16.11 -22.81
N ASP A 161 -28.54 -17.37 -23.23
CA ASP A 161 -29.76 -18.18 -23.05
C ASP A 161 -30.11 -18.43 -21.56
N ALA A 162 -29.18 -18.12 -20.64
CA ALA A 162 -29.33 -18.26 -19.20
C ALA A 162 -29.33 -16.91 -18.44
N ALA A 163 -29.22 -15.78 -19.15
CA ALA A 163 -28.98 -14.46 -18.55
C ALA A 163 -30.25 -13.77 -18.04
N GLU A 164 -31.36 -13.89 -18.79
CA GLU A 164 -32.50 -12.94 -18.88
C GLU A 164 -33.04 -12.37 -17.55
N GLN A 165 -32.95 -13.09 -16.43
CA GLN A 165 -33.55 -12.66 -15.15
C GLN A 165 -32.59 -12.63 -13.95
N VAL A 166 -31.33 -13.07 -14.08
CA VAL A 166 -30.41 -13.19 -12.90
C VAL A 166 -28.96 -12.77 -13.17
N LEU A 167 -28.56 -12.49 -14.42
CA LEU A 167 -27.15 -12.30 -14.82
C LEU A 167 -26.37 -11.37 -13.88
N GLY A 168 -26.85 -10.15 -13.67
CA GLY A 168 -26.13 -9.14 -12.87
C GLY A 168 -25.89 -9.55 -11.41
N VAL A 169 -26.80 -10.30 -10.80
CA VAL A 169 -26.65 -10.83 -9.43
C VAL A 169 -25.64 -11.97 -9.41
N THR A 170 -25.83 -12.97 -10.26
CA THR A 170 -24.95 -14.15 -10.36
C THR A 170 -23.52 -13.76 -10.72
N TRP A 171 -23.33 -12.82 -11.65
CA TRP A 171 -22.02 -12.33 -12.06
C TRP A 171 -21.31 -11.52 -10.97
N THR A 172 -22.05 -10.69 -10.23
CA THR A 172 -21.51 -9.91 -9.10
C THR A 172 -21.02 -10.84 -7.98
N PHE A 173 -21.84 -11.81 -7.56
CA PHE A 173 -21.41 -12.77 -6.53
C PHE A 173 -20.34 -13.75 -7.04
N GLY A 174 -20.41 -14.17 -8.30
CA GLY A 174 -19.39 -14.99 -8.95
C GLY A 174 -18.02 -14.30 -8.98
N THR A 175 -17.96 -13.03 -9.40
CA THR A 175 -16.72 -12.24 -9.40
C THR A 175 -16.20 -11.98 -7.99
N LEU A 176 -17.07 -11.74 -7.00
CA LEU A 176 -16.66 -11.67 -5.58
C LEU A 176 -16.03 -12.98 -5.09
N LEU A 177 -16.59 -14.14 -5.45
CA LEU A 177 -16.04 -15.45 -5.11
C LEU A 177 -14.70 -15.72 -5.83
N LEU A 178 -14.55 -15.30 -7.10
CA LEU A 178 -13.28 -15.39 -7.84
C LEU A 178 -12.19 -14.50 -7.22
N VAL A 179 -12.52 -13.28 -6.81
CA VAL A 179 -11.61 -12.37 -6.10
C VAL A 179 -11.20 -12.95 -4.73
N ALA A 180 -12.15 -13.52 -3.98
CA ALA A 180 -11.87 -14.20 -2.72
C ALA A 180 -10.96 -15.43 -2.93
N ALA A 181 -11.24 -16.24 -3.95
CA ALA A 181 -10.42 -17.39 -4.32
C ALA A 181 -8.99 -16.97 -4.71
N LEU A 182 -8.84 -15.91 -5.51
CA LEU A 182 -7.53 -15.36 -5.88
C LEU A 182 -6.74 -14.89 -4.66
N GLY A 183 -7.36 -14.14 -3.74
CA GLY A 183 -6.73 -13.72 -2.49
C GLY A 183 -6.24 -14.89 -1.64
N VAL A 184 -7.06 -15.94 -1.49
CA VAL A 184 -6.70 -17.16 -0.74
C VAL A 184 -5.61 -17.98 -1.45
N VAL A 185 -5.64 -18.09 -2.78
CA VAL A 185 -4.61 -18.79 -3.57
C VAL A 185 -3.27 -18.05 -3.52
N ALA A 186 -3.28 -16.71 -3.62
CA ALA A 186 -2.09 -15.88 -3.45
C ALA A 186 -1.49 -16.06 -2.04
N VAL A 187 -2.31 -16.08 -0.99
CA VAL A 187 -1.83 -16.30 0.39
C VAL A 187 -1.28 -17.71 0.62
N ARG A 188 -1.81 -18.73 -0.07
CA ARG A 188 -1.23 -20.09 -0.12
C ARG A 188 0.11 -20.15 -0.88
N ALA A 189 0.39 -19.18 -1.74
CA ALA A 189 1.62 -19.07 -2.53
C ALA A 189 2.74 -18.24 -1.85
N LEU A 190 2.51 -17.76 -0.62
CA LEU A 190 3.49 -16.98 0.13
C LEU A 190 4.69 -17.84 0.59
N PRO A 191 5.94 -17.39 0.38
CA PRO A 191 7.13 -18.15 0.79
C PRO A 191 7.35 -18.15 2.32
N GLY A 192 7.61 -19.34 2.86
CA GLY A 192 8.25 -19.54 4.17
C GLY A 192 7.34 -19.92 5.35
N PRO A 193 7.94 -20.24 6.51
CA PRO A 193 7.25 -20.65 7.73
C PRO A 193 6.63 -19.44 8.48
N SER A 194 5.67 -18.76 7.86
CA SER A 194 4.81 -17.81 8.57
C SER A 194 3.96 -18.51 9.64
N THR A 195 3.76 -17.85 10.78
CA THR A 195 2.91 -18.39 11.86
C THR A 195 1.49 -18.64 11.37
N ARG A 196 0.77 -19.58 11.98
CA ARG A 196 -0.63 -19.87 11.63
C ARG A 196 -1.48 -18.60 11.64
N LEU A 197 -1.32 -17.76 12.66
CA LEU A 197 -2.03 -16.48 12.81
C LEU A 197 -1.69 -15.47 11.69
N THR A 198 -0.41 -15.32 11.34
CA THR A 198 0.02 -14.47 10.21
C THR A 198 -0.60 -14.96 8.91
N ARG A 199 -0.62 -16.27 8.68
CA ARG A 199 -1.15 -16.88 7.45
C ARG A 199 -2.68 -16.82 7.37
N THR A 200 -3.39 -16.87 8.49
CA THR A 200 -4.85 -16.64 8.54
C THR A 200 -5.23 -15.17 8.40
N ALA A 201 -4.43 -14.23 8.93
CA ALA A 201 -4.68 -12.79 8.80
C ALA A 201 -4.32 -12.24 7.41
N ALA A 202 -3.38 -12.87 6.71
CA ALA A 202 -3.03 -12.49 5.34
C ALA A 202 -4.19 -12.68 4.35
N ALA A 203 -5.06 -13.68 4.56
CA ALA A 203 -6.20 -13.96 3.68
C ALA A 203 -7.20 -12.79 3.57
N PRO A 204 -7.84 -12.30 4.66
CA PRO A 204 -8.74 -11.14 4.56
C PRO A 204 -8.01 -9.88 4.11
N VAL A 205 -6.74 -9.67 4.49
CA VAL A 205 -5.95 -8.51 4.02
C VAL A 205 -5.76 -8.55 2.49
N ALA A 206 -5.42 -9.71 1.91
CA ALA A 206 -5.31 -9.85 0.45
C ALA A 206 -6.65 -9.60 -0.26
N ILE A 207 -7.75 -10.09 0.31
CA ILE A 207 -9.11 -9.87 -0.23
C ILE A 207 -9.51 -8.39 -0.15
N ILE A 208 -9.25 -7.72 0.98
CA ILE A 208 -9.48 -6.27 1.16
C ILE A 208 -8.71 -5.46 0.11
N LEU A 209 -7.40 -5.73 -0.05
CA LEU A 209 -6.56 -5.01 -1.01
C LEU A 209 -7.01 -5.27 -2.46
N LEU A 210 -7.43 -6.49 -2.80
CA LEU A 210 -8.00 -6.80 -4.12
C LEU A 210 -9.31 -6.03 -4.34
N VAL A 211 -10.30 -6.13 -3.44
CA VAL A 211 -11.61 -5.47 -3.58
C VAL A 211 -11.51 -3.94 -3.65
N LEU A 212 -10.53 -3.34 -2.96
CA LEU A 212 -10.28 -1.90 -3.03
C LEU A 212 -9.55 -1.45 -4.30
N SER A 213 -8.98 -2.37 -5.08
CA SER A 213 -8.08 -2.03 -6.20
C SER A 213 -8.81 -1.57 -7.47
N VAL A 214 -8.23 -0.60 -8.18
CA VAL A 214 -8.70 -0.10 -9.49
C VAL A 214 -9.00 -1.24 -10.46
N PRO A 215 -8.14 -2.26 -10.66
CA PRO A 215 -8.44 -3.37 -11.55
C PRO A 215 -9.73 -4.10 -11.22
N VAL A 216 -9.92 -4.50 -9.95
CA VAL A 216 -11.10 -5.26 -9.50
C VAL A 216 -12.35 -4.38 -9.49
N ARG A 217 -12.25 -3.11 -9.07
CA ARG A 217 -13.37 -2.16 -9.15
C ARG A 217 -13.81 -1.97 -10.61
N ASN A 218 -12.87 -1.91 -11.55
CA ASN A 218 -13.16 -1.83 -12.98
C ASN A 218 -13.73 -3.15 -13.54
N THR A 219 -13.29 -4.31 -13.04
CA THR A 219 -13.95 -5.60 -13.33
C THR A 219 -15.43 -5.58 -12.93
N PHE A 220 -15.77 -4.99 -11.77
CA PHE A 220 -17.16 -4.85 -11.32
C PHE A 220 -17.96 -3.76 -12.06
N HIS A 221 -17.31 -2.70 -12.55
CA HIS A 221 -17.96 -1.67 -13.35
C HIS A 221 -18.36 -2.20 -14.74
N LEU A 222 -17.43 -2.95 -15.36
CA LEU A 222 -17.57 -3.42 -16.74
C LEU A 222 -18.15 -4.83 -16.87
N GLY A 223 -18.13 -5.64 -15.81
CA GLY A 223 -18.51 -7.06 -15.87
C GLY A 223 -17.47 -7.96 -16.53
N GLN A 224 -16.23 -7.51 -16.64
CA GLN A 224 -15.13 -8.21 -17.32
C GLN A 224 -14.72 -9.55 -16.68
N THR A 225 -14.16 -10.47 -17.47
CA THR A 225 -13.77 -11.83 -17.02
C THR A 225 -12.36 -11.93 -16.40
N SER A 226 -11.65 -10.81 -16.30
CA SER A 226 -10.17 -10.75 -16.19
C SER A 226 -9.55 -11.37 -14.93
N ILE A 227 -10.34 -11.70 -13.91
CA ILE A 227 -9.87 -12.45 -12.72
C ILE A 227 -9.60 -13.92 -13.06
N ILE A 228 -10.31 -14.49 -14.04
CA ILE A 228 -10.24 -15.91 -14.42
C ILE A 228 -8.85 -16.26 -15.01
N PRO A 229 -8.29 -15.53 -15.99
CA PRO A 229 -6.92 -15.79 -16.47
C PRO A 229 -5.86 -15.72 -15.36
N VAL A 230 -5.98 -14.74 -14.46
CA VAL A 230 -5.05 -14.54 -13.34
C VAL A 230 -5.09 -15.74 -12.38
N LEU A 231 -6.29 -16.18 -11.99
CA LEU A 231 -6.49 -17.32 -11.10
C LEU A 231 -6.03 -18.63 -11.74
N LEU A 232 -6.36 -18.87 -13.02
CA LEU A 232 -5.95 -20.06 -13.77
C LEU A 232 -4.44 -20.16 -13.93
N ALA A 233 -3.76 -19.07 -14.31
CA ALA A 233 -2.31 -19.07 -14.51
C ALA A 233 -1.53 -19.17 -13.18
N LEU A 234 -2.02 -18.53 -12.11
CA LEU A 234 -1.44 -18.69 -10.77
C LEU A 234 -1.60 -20.14 -10.27
N CYS A 235 -2.79 -20.72 -10.39
CA CYS A 235 -3.03 -22.14 -10.08
C CYS A 235 -2.13 -23.06 -10.94
N GLY A 236 -1.97 -22.78 -12.22
CA GLY A 236 -1.05 -23.50 -13.10
C GLY A 236 0.40 -23.45 -12.60
N LEU A 237 0.93 -22.28 -12.27
CA LEU A 237 2.29 -22.17 -11.74
C LEU A 237 2.47 -22.88 -10.39
N LEU A 238 1.44 -22.90 -9.53
CA LEU A 238 1.49 -23.62 -8.25
C LEU A 238 1.43 -25.14 -8.42
N TYR A 239 0.51 -25.64 -9.25
CA TYR A 239 0.26 -27.08 -9.39
C TYR A 239 1.11 -27.78 -10.46
N ALA A 240 1.84 -27.07 -11.34
CA ALA A 240 2.62 -27.69 -12.43
C ALA A 240 3.73 -28.66 -12.00
N ALA A 241 4.11 -28.69 -10.71
CA ALA A 241 4.99 -29.73 -10.16
C ALA A 241 4.26 -31.05 -9.83
N ARG A 242 2.96 -31.00 -9.53
CA ARG A 242 2.12 -32.16 -9.15
C ARG A 242 1.26 -32.67 -10.30
N LEU A 243 0.69 -31.75 -11.07
CA LEU A 243 -0.29 -32.01 -12.13
C LEU A 243 0.14 -31.34 -13.45
N PRO A 244 1.29 -31.69 -14.04
CA PRO A 244 1.88 -30.93 -15.15
C PRO A 244 0.97 -30.82 -16.39
N ARG A 245 0.10 -31.80 -16.66
CA ARG A 245 -0.91 -31.69 -17.74
C ARG A 245 -1.99 -30.65 -17.41
N GLY A 246 -2.71 -30.84 -16.30
CA GLY A 246 -3.82 -29.94 -15.92
C GLY A 246 -3.37 -28.51 -15.63
N ALA A 247 -2.19 -28.35 -15.04
CA ALA A 247 -1.58 -27.05 -14.83
C ALA A 247 -1.13 -26.37 -16.13
N GLY A 248 -0.61 -27.14 -17.09
CA GLY A 248 -0.33 -26.65 -18.44
C GLY A 248 -1.60 -26.18 -19.14
N ALA A 249 -2.68 -26.98 -19.07
CA ALA A 249 -3.98 -26.66 -19.64
C ALA A 249 -4.62 -25.42 -18.99
N ALA A 250 -4.52 -25.25 -17.66
CA ALA A 250 -4.98 -24.04 -16.98
C ALA A 250 -4.30 -22.76 -17.51
N VAL A 251 -2.98 -22.80 -17.73
CA VAL A 251 -2.25 -21.68 -18.35
C VAL A 251 -2.62 -21.50 -19.83
N GLY A 252 -2.88 -22.59 -20.57
CA GLY A 252 -3.33 -22.52 -21.97
C GLY A 252 -4.72 -21.90 -22.13
N LEU A 253 -5.67 -22.26 -21.25
CA LEU A 253 -7.00 -21.65 -21.17
C LEU A 253 -6.91 -20.18 -20.72
N ALA A 254 -6.05 -19.87 -19.75
CA ALA A 254 -5.79 -18.49 -19.34
C ALA A 254 -5.25 -17.64 -20.50
N ALA A 255 -4.35 -18.20 -21.32
CA ALA A 255 -3.85 -17.56 -22.54
C ALA A 255 -4.93 -17.43 -23.62
N ALA A 256 -5.84 -18.40 -23.76
CA ALA A 256 -6.91 -18.33 -24.74
C ALA A 256 -7.95 -17.23 -24.43
N LEU A 257 -8.11 -16.90 -23.14
CA LEU A 257 -8.89 -15.76 -22.67
C LEU A 257 -8.10 -14.44 -22.67
N GLN A 258 -6.78 -14.48 -22.42
CA GLN A 258 -5.89 -13.30 -22.40
C GLN A 258 -4.50 -13.65 -22.97
N PRO A 259 -4.21 -13.38 -24.26
CA PRO A 259 -3.06 -13.94 -24.98
C PRO A 259 -1.69 -13.74 -24.33
N THR A 260 -1.42 -12.60 -23.68
CA THR A 260 -0.12 -12.35 -23.05
C THR A 260 0.16 -13.22 -21.82
N VAL A 261 -0.86 -13.88 -21.25
CA VAL A 261 -0.68 -14.89 -20.20
C VAL A 261 0.09 -16.13 -20.71
N LEU A 262 0.23 -16.32 -22.03
CA LEU A 262 1.10 -17.34 -22.62
C LEU A 262 2.58 -17.19 -22.20
N LEU A 263 3.00 -16.02 -21.71
CA LEU A 263 4.33 -15.79 -21.09
C LEU A 263 4.62 -16.67 -19.86
N PHE A 264 3.60 -17.31 -19.27
CA PHE A 264 3.80 -18.35 -18.27
C PHE A 264 4.39 -19.65 -18.86
N ALA A 265 4.25 -19.92 -20.17
CA ALA A 265 4.86 -21.08 -20.82
C ALA A 265 6.40 -21.01 -20.83
N PRO A 266 7.09 -19.92 -21.26
CA PRO A 266 8.55 -19.82 -21.12
C PRO A 266 9.01 -19.77 -19.65
N LEU A 267 8.21 -19.23 -18.71
CA LEU A 267 8.49 -19.36 -17.27
C LEU A 267 8.49 -20.84 -16.83
N LEU A 268 7.49 -21.61 -17.22
CA LEU A 268 7.40 -23.05 -16.95
C LEU A 268 8.56 -23.81 -17.62
N TRP A 269 8.97 -23.44 -18.83
CA TRP A 269 10.11 -24.05 -19.53
C TRP A 269 11.44 -23.80 -18.80
N LEU A 270 11.73 -22.54 -18.45
CA LEU A 270 12.95 -22.13 -17.74
C LEU A 270 13.03 -22.68 -16.30
N THR A 271 11.88 -22.99 -15.68
CA THR A 271 11.81 -23.65 -14.36
C THR A 271 11.79 -25.19 -14.47
N GLY A 272 12.16 -25.74 -15.63
CA GLY A 272 12.28 -27.18 -15.89
C GLY A 272 10.96 -27.90 -16.16
N ARG A 273 9.81 -27.24 -16.01
CA ARG A 273 8.46 -27.80 -16.16
C ARG A 273 8.01 -27.88 -17.63
N ARG A 274 8.91 -28.34 -18.50
CA ARG A 274 8.76 -28.36 -19.98
C ARG A 274 7.45 -29.00 -20.45
N ARG A 275 6.98 -30.06 -19.79
CA ARG A 275 5.69 -30.72 -20.12
C ARG A 275 4.49 -29.80 -19.89
N ALA A 276 4.49 -29.01 -18.82
CA ALA A 276 3.42 -28.05 -18.57
C ALA A 276 3.45 -26.93 -19.61
N ALA A 277 4.63 -26.38 -19.92
CA ALA A 277 4.81 -25.36 -20.95
C ALA A 277 4.30 -25.82 -22.34
N ALA A 278 4.66 -27.05 -22.76
CA ALA A 278 4.20 -27.60 -24.03
C ALA A 278 2.68 -27.80 -24.06
N VAL A 279 2.06 -28.25 -22.96
CA VAL A 279 0.60 -28.36 -22.87
C VAL A 279 -0.07 -26.98 -22.84
N SER A 280 0.54 -25.95 -22.26
CA SER A 280 0.02 -24.57 -22.34
C SER A 280 -0.05 -24.04 -23.76
N VAL A 281 1.02 -24.22 -24.54
CA VAL A 281 1.05 -23.80 -25.96
C VAL A 281 0.06 -24.63 -26.78
N GLY A 282 -0.01 -25.95 -26.56
CA GLY A 282 -0.93 -26.84 -27.27
C GLY A 282 -2.41 -26.55 -26.96
N VAL A 283 -2.76 -26.27 -25.70
CA VAL A 283 -4.14 -25.92 -25.31
C VAL A 283 -4.51 -24.52 -25.78
N PHE A 284 -3.60 -23.54 -25.68
CA PHE A 284 -3.80 -22.21 -26.28
C PHE A 284 -4.09 -22.33 -27.79
N GLY A 285 -3.20 -23.00 -28.54
CA GLY A 285 -3.37 -23.20 -29.98
C GLY A 285 -4.64 -23.97 -30.34
N GLY A 286 -5.04 -24.97 -29.54
CA GLY A 286 -6.30 -25.70 -29.72
C GLY A 286 -7.54 -24.83 -29.50
N CYS A 287 -7.56 -24.00 -28.45
CA CYS A 287 -8.63 -23.04 -28.19
C CYS A 287 -8.71 -21.95 -29.26
N THR A 288 -7.56 -21.43 -29.73
CA THR A 288 -7.51 -20.49 -30.84
C THR A 288 -7.98 -21.13 -32.15
N ALA A 289 -7.58 -22.36 -32.46
CA ALA A 289 -8.04 -23.08 -33.65
C ALA A 289 -9.54 -23.38 -33.61
N LEU A 290 -10.10 -23.73 -32.43
CA LEU A 290 -11.54 -23.88 -32.23
C LEU A 290 -12.29 -22.57 -32.51
N ALA A 291 -11.76 -21.43 -32.04
CA ALA A 291 -12.36 -20.13 -32.29
C ALA A 291 -12.28 -19.72 -33.77
N TRP A 292 -11.16 -20.01 -34.46
CA TRP A 292 -11.03 -19.82 -35.91
C TRP A 292 -11.97 -20.72 -36.72
N ALA A 293 -12.33 -21.91 -36.21
CA ALA A 293 -13.27 -22.81 -36.86
C ALA A 293 -14.74 -22.41 -36.63
N ALA A 294 -15.06 -21.79 -35.49
CA ALA A 294 -16.39 -21.30 -35.17
C ALA A 294 -16.68 -19.89 -35.74
N LEU A 295 -15.69 -18.99 -35.68
CA LEU A 295 -15.80 -17.57 -36.04
C LEU A 295 -14.58 -17.14 -36.90
N PRO A 296 -14.54 -17.50 -38.20
CA PRO A 296 -13.35 -17.28 -39.04
C PRO A 296 -13.10 -15.79 -39.34
N SER A 297 -14.17 -15.03 -39.62
CA SER A 297 -14.17 -13.59 -39.87
C SER A 297 -13.64 -12.82 -38.67
N ASP A 298 -14.22 -13.06 -37.51
CA ASP A 298 -13.93 -12.34 -36.27
C ASP A 298 -12.53 -12.70 -35.75
N SER A 299 -12.10 -13.94 -35.97
CA SER A 299 -10.73 -14.35 -35.69
C SER A 299 -9.72 -13.65 -36.59
N TRP A 300 -10.01 -13.44 -37.88
CA TRP A 300 -9.18 -12.60 -38.74
C TRP A 300 -9.16 -11.14 -38.25
N THR A 301 -10.31 -10.55 -37.96
CA THR A 301 -10.42 -9.17 -37.47
C THR A 301 -9.68 -8.96 -36.15
N TYR A 302 -9.74 -9.90 -35.19
CA TYR A 302 -9.03 -9.81 -33.92
C TYR A 302 -7.52 -10.00 -34.03
N TRP A 303 -7.06 -10.97 -34.83
CA TRP A 303 -5.63 -11.29 -34.90
C TRP A 303 -4.85 -10.44 -35.92
N VAL A 304 -5.50 -9.93 -36.97
CA VAL A 304 -4.84 -9.23 -38.08
C VAL A 304 -5.14 -7.73 -38.11
N HIS A 305 -6.41 -7.33 -37.96
CA HIS A 305 -6.78 -5.91 -38.02
C HIS A 305 -6.59 -5.22 -36.66
N HIS A 306 -7.18 -5.77 -35.60
CA HIS A 306 -7.06 -5.26 -34.23
C HIS A 306 -5.97 -5.98 -33.43
N VAL A 307 -4.78 -6.19 -34.01
CA VAL A 307 -3.64 -7.02 -33.52
C VAL A 307 -3.72 -7.41 -32.02
N ALA A 308 -4.37 -8.54 -31.73
CA ALA A 308 -4.58 -9.11 -30.39
C ALA A 308 -5.31 -8.18 -29.39
N GLY A 309 -6.38 -7.52 -29.84
CA GLY A 309 -7.21 -6.59 -29.06
C GLY A 309 -6.73 -5.13 -29.06
N ALA A 310 -5.85 -4.75 -29.99
CA ALA A 310 -5.41 -3.37 -30.17
C ALA A 310 -6.49 -2.53 -30.87
N GLY A 311 -7.00 -1.50 -30.19
CA GLY A 311 -8.03 -0.60 -30.72
C GLY A 311 -9.49 -1.04 -30.48
N LEU A 312 -9.72 -2.23 -29.90
CA LEU A 312 -11.07 -2.64 -29.47
C LEU A 312 -11.48 -1.94 -28.16
N GLY A 313 -12.69 -1.39 -28.13
CA GLY A 313 -13.21 -0.62 -27.01
C GLY A 313 -12.71 0.82 -27.03
N ALA A 314 -11.79 1.17 -26.13
CA ALA A 314 -11.23 2.51 -26.03
C ALA A 314 -10.02 2.71 -26.98
N PRO A 315 -9.69 3.97 -27.35
CA PRO A 315 -8.46 4.30 -28.07
C PRO A 315 -7.21 3.73 -27.38
N ALA A 316 -6.25 3.22 -28.17
CA ALA A 316 -5.09 2.51 -27.64
C ALA A 316 -4.10 3.40 -26.87
N ASP A 317 -4.16 4.71 -27.05
CA ASP A 317 -3.43 5.74 -26.30
C ASP A 317 -4.12 6.13 -24.99
N ALA A 318 -5.39 5.78 -24.77
CA ALA A 318 -6.13 6.16 -23.57
C ALA A 318 -5.40 5.73 -22.28
N THR A 319 -5.45 6.56 -21.24
CA THR A 319 -4.74 6.32 -19.96
C THR A 319 -5.19 5.04 -19.21
N ALA A 320 -6.32 4.46 -19.61
CA ALA A 320 -6.75 3.13 -19.18
C ALA A 320 -5.82 1.99 -19.69
N ASN A 321 -5.13 2.19 -20.83
CA ASN A 321 -4.11 1.29 -21.36
C ASN A 321 -2.74 1.55 -20.71
N GLN A 322 -2.22 0.57 -19.97
CA GLN A 322 -0.92 0.65 -19.27
C GLN A 322 0.12 -0.30 -19.87
N SER A 323 0.11 -0.46 -21.20
CA SER A 323 1.17 -1.14 -21.95
C SER A 323 2.24 -0.17 -22.47
N LEU A 324 3.40 -0.71 -22.88
CA LEU A 324 4.43 0.06 -23.57
C LEU A 324 3.91 0.69 -24.88
N HIS A 325 3.07 -0.02 -25.63
CA HIS A 325 2.45 0.48 -26.85
C HIS A 325 1.59 1.73 -26.57
N GLY A 326 0.70 1.67 -25.56
CA GLY A 326 -0.10 2.82 -25.15
C GLY A 326 0.74 4.02 -24.67
N LEU A 327 1.88 3.77 -24.03
CA LEU A 327 2.84 4.83 -23.68
C LEU A 327 3.48 5.47 -24.91
N LEU A 328 3.88 4.70 -25.92
CA LEU A 328 4.50 5.25 -27.15
C LEU A 328 3.50 6.12 -27.93
N LEU A 329 2.24 5.68 -28.03
CA LEU A 329 1.16 6.47 -28.65
C LEU A 329 0.94 7.79 -27.89
N ARG A 330 0.89 7.77 -26.54
CA ARG A 330 0.80 8.98 -25.70
C ARG A 330 1.99 9.93 -25.81
N LEU A 331 3.14 9.44 -26.28
CA LEU A 331 4.32 10.26 -26.58
C LEU A 331 4.30 10.83 -28.02
N GLY A 332 3.20 10.64 -28.77
CA GLY A 332 3.03 11.14 -30.14
C GLY A 332 3.74 10.29 -31.20
N LEU A 333 4.18 9.07 -30.87
CA LEU A 333 4.78 8.13 -31.82
C LEU A 333 3.70 7.22 -32.40
N ALA A 334 3.64 7.07 -33.72
CA ALA A 334 2.71 6.18 -34.40
C ALA A 334 3.33 5.56 -35.66
N GLY A 335 2.80 4.42 -36.10
CA GLY A 335 3.21 3.76 -37.34
C GLY A 335 4.53 2.99 -37.23
N PRO A 336 5.27 2.77 -38.33
CA PRO A 336 6.38 1.79 -38.37
C PRO A 336 7.48 2.01 -37.32
N VAL A 337 7.73 3.27 -36.92
CA VAL A 337 8.73 3.60 -35.88
C VAL A 337 8.24 3.24 -34.47
N GLU A 338 6.96 3.49 -34.19
CA GLU A 338 6.32 3.08 -32.93
C GLU A 338 6.29 1.55 -32.83
N ILE A 339 5.84 0.85 -33.88
CA ILE A 339 5.77 -0.63 -33.90
C ILE A 339 7.16 -1.24 -33.69
N ALA A 340 8.18 -0.73 -34.39
CA ALA A 340 9.55 -1.22 -34.25
C ALA A 340 10.10 -0.98 -32.83
N LEU A 341 9.86 0.20 -32.25
CA LEU A 341 10.28 0.53 -30.89
C LEU A 341 9.52 -0.29 -29.83
N PHE A 342 8.21 -0.48 -30.02
CA PHE A 342 7.38 -1.36 -29.18
C PHE A 342 7.93 -2.78 -29.19
N VAL A 343 8.17 -3.39 -30.36
CA VAL A 343 8.71 -4.76 -30.47
C VAL A 343 10.07 -4.89 -29.80
N VAL A 344 10.97 -3.91 -29.95
CA VAL A 344 12.29 -3.93 -29.29
C VAL A 344 12.17 -3.81 -27.77
N LEU A 345 11.37 -2.87 -27.26
CA LEU A 345 11.18 -2.67 -25.82
C LEU A 345 10.42 -3.85 -25.18
N ALA A 346 9.37 -4.35 -25.84
CA ALA A 346 8.61 -5.52 -25.44
C ALA A 346 9.49 -6.78 -25.39
N GLY A 347 10.30 -7.01 -26.42
CA GLY A 347 11.28 -8.11 -26.45
C GLY A 347 12.30 -8.02 -25.32
N ALA A 348 12.86 -6.84 -25.06
CA ALA A 348 13.79 -6.61 -23.96
C ALA A 348 13.14 -6.87 -22.58
N VAL A 349 11.95 -6.32 -22.33
CA VAL A 349 11.20 -6.50 -21.08
C VAL A 349 10.77 -7.96 -20.89
N ALA A 350 10.34 -8.65 -21.95
CA ALA A 350 10.01 -10.07 -21.90
C ALA A 350 11.23 -10.94 -21.54
N VAL A 351 12.36 -10.76 -22.24
CA VAL A 351 13.58 -11.54 -21.99
C VAL A 351 14.14 -11.27 -20.59
N LEU A 352 14.24 -10.01 -20.16
CA LEU A 352 14.76 -9.66 -18.84
C LEU A 352 13.81 -10.08 -17.71
N GLY A 353 12.51 -9.78 -17.86
CA GLY A 353 11.50 -10.01 -16.84
C GLY A 353 11.17 -11.49 -16.64
N VAL A 354 11.03 -12.28 -17.71
CA VAL A 354 10.79 -13.73 -17.57
C VAL A 354 12.04 -14.45 -17.03
N ARG A 355 13.26 -14.01 -17.37
CA ARG A 355 14.51 -14.51 -16.72
C ARG A 355 14.61 -14.10 -15.24
N ARG A 356 14.07 -12.94 -14.84
CA ARG A 356 13.94 -12.53 -13.43
C ARG A 356 12.90 -13.39 -12.70
N ALA A 357 11.70 -13.57 -13.26
CA ALA A 357 10.65 -14.43 -12.72
C ALA A 357 11.11 -15.89 -12.54
N ALA A 358 11.83 -16.46 -13.53
CA ALA A 358 12.36 -17.81 -13.45
C ALA A 358 13.34 -17.98 -12.26
N ARG A 359 14.22 -17.00 -12.00
CA ARG A 359 15.07 -17.01 -10.81
C ARG A 359 14.25 -16.97 -9.52
N TYR A 360 13.23 -16.13 -9.43
CA TYR A 360 12.37 -16.08 -8.23
C TYR A 360 11.57 -17.38 -8.02
N ALA A 361 11.16 -18.06 -9.09
CA ALA A 361 10.52 -19.39 -9.00
C ALA A 361 11.50 -20.49 -8.53
N LEU A 362 12.74 -20.49 -9.02
CA LEU A 362 13.82 -21.39 -8.58
C LEU A 362 14.29 -21.10 -7.14
N ASP A 363 14.02 -19.89 -6.64
CA ASP A 363 14.19 -19.48 -5.24
C ASP A 363 12.95 -19.79 -4.37
N GLY A 364 11.95 -20.50 -4.92
CA GLY A 364 10.73 -20.90 -4.22
C GLY A 364 9.67 -19.80 -4.06
N GLN A 365 9.91 -18.59 -4.58
CA GLN A 365 8.98 -17.46 -4.49
C GLN A 365 7.95 -17.49 -5.62
N LEU A 366 7.11 -18.54 -5.67
CA LEU A 366 6.18 -18.76 -6.79
C LEU A 366 5.18 -17.60 -7.01
N LEU A 367 4.66 -16.96 -5.95
CA LEU A 367 3.80 -15.79 -6.11
C LEU A 367 4.55 -14.59 -6.75
N LEU A 368 5.79 -14.35 -6.33
CA LEU A 368 6.61 -13.27 -6.89
C LEU A 368 6.95 -13.54 -8.35
N ALA A 369 7.24 -14.79 -8.72
CA ALA A 369 7.46 -15.18 -10.10
C ALA A 369 6.21 -14.96 -10.96
N ALA A 370 5.02 -15.37 -10.49
CA ALA A 370 3.75 -15.11 -11.17
C ALA A 370 3.49 -13.61 -11.34
N ALA A 371 3.66 -12.82 -10.27
CA ALA A 371 3.47 -11.38 -10.32
C ALA A 371 4.46 -10.68 -11.27
N VAL A 372 5.74 -11.05 -11.26
CA VAL A 372 6.76 -10.50 -12.18
C VAL A 372 6.45 -10.86 -13.63
N THR A 373 6.07 -12.11 -13.93
CA THR A 373 5.63 -12.49 -15.30
C THR A 373 4.33 -11.80 -15.71
N GLY A 374 3.41 -11.56 -14.77
CA GLY A 374 2.20 -10.77 -15.02
C GLY A 374 2.48 -9.28 -15.27
N CYS A 375 3.43 -8.68 -14.56
CA CYS A 375 3.91 -7.32 -14.83
C CYS A 375 4.57 -7.21 -16.21
N VAL A 376 5.29 -8.24 -16.66
CA VAL A 376 5.74 -8.35 -18.06
C VAL A 376 4.53 -8.40 -18.99
N ALA A 377 3.56 -9.29 -18.74
CA ALA A 377 2.38 -9.47 -19.59
C ALA A 377 1.51 -8.19 -19.74
N VAL A 378 1.50 -7.31 -18.75
CA VAL A 378 0.91 -5.96 -18.81
C VAL A 378 1.78 -5.01 -19.63
N ALA A 379 3.09 -4.97 -19.40
CA ALA A 379 3.98 -4.05 -20.12
C ALA A 379 4.12 -4.36 -21.61
N VAL A 380 4.07 -5.65 -22.01
CA VAL A 380 4.39 -6.10 -23.38
C VAL A 380 3.18 -6.47 -24.23
N SER A 381 1.95 -6.28 -23.75
CA SER A 381 0.75 -6.43 -24.59
C SER A 381 0.54 -5.22 -25.51
N PRO A 382 -0.22 -5.34 -26.60
CA PRO A 382 -0.68 -4.19 -27.37
C PRO A 382 -1.59 -3.29 -26.50
N THR A 383 -2.56 -3.88 -25.81
CA THR A 383 -3.44 -3.21 -24.84
C THR A 383 -3.39 -3.93 -23.48
N ALA A 384 -3.35 -3.17 -22.40
CA ALA A 384 -3.41 -3.64 -21.02
C ALA A 384 -4.38 -2.76 -20.23
N TRP A 385 -5.68 -2.99 -20.43
CA TRP A 385 -6.75 -2.25 -19.76
C TRP A 385 -6.70 -2.40 -18.23
N GLN A 386 -7.23 -1.41 -17.49
CA GLN A 386 -7.19 -1.38 -16.02
C GLN A 386 -7.66 -2.68 -15.36
N HIS A 387 -8.71 -3.32 -15.88
CA HIS A 387 -9.25 -4.57 -15.34
C HIS A 387 -8.26 -5.77 -15.44
N GLN A 388 -7.23 -5.69 -16.29
CA GLN A 388 -6.23 -6.74 -16.50
C GLN A 388 -5.01 -6.65 -15.55
N GLN A 389 -4.87 -5.54 -14.82
CA GLN A 389 -3.60 -5.13 -14.19
C GLN A 389 -3.35 -5.72 -12.78
N VAL A 390 -4.22 -6.65 -12.31
CA VAL A 390 -4.17 -7.27 -10.96
C VAL A 390 -2.79 -7.82 -10.58
N TRP A 391 -2.02 -8.29 -11.57
CA TRP A 391 -0.65 -8.78 -11.40
C TRP A 391 0.29 -7.79 -10.67
N ILE A 392 0.11 -6.48 -10.89
CA ILE A 392 0.93 -5.43 -10.29
C ILE A 392 0.73 -5.39 -8.78
N LEU A 393 -0.51 -5.52 -8.29
CA LEU A 393 -0.80 -5.61 -6.86
C LEU A 393 -0.20 -6.88 -6.23
N LEU A 394 -0.22 -8.02 -6.94
CA LEU A 394 0.40 -9.26 -6.47
C LEU A 394 1.92 -9.14 -6.28
N ALA A 395 2.59 -8.18 -6.96
CA ALA A 395 4.02 -7.94 -6.78
C ALA A 395 4.38 -7.34 -5.40
N ALA A 396 3.39 -6.95 -4.59
CA ALA A 396 3.58 -6.47 -3.21
C ALA A 396 4.16 -7.53 -2.26
N VAL A 397 4.17 -8.81 -2.64
CA VAL A 397 4.92 -9.87 -1.93
C VAL A 397 6.45 -9.67 -1.98
N GLY A 398 6.94 -8.94 -2.99
CA GLY A 398 8.36 -8.73 -3.24
C GLY A 398 9.05 -7.92 -2.15
N ARG A 399 9.91 -8.55 -1.35
CA ARG A 399 10.69 -7.85 -0.32
C ARG A 399 11.82 -7.04 -0.98
N VAL A 400 11.77 -5.71 -0.85
CA VAL A 400 12.81 -4.78 -1.33
C VAL A 400 13.50 -4.11 -0.14
N GLY A 401 14.80 -3.82 -0.24
CA GLY A 401 15.54 -3.05 0.75
C GLY A 401 16.11 -3.88 1.92
N ARG A 402 17.20 -3.35 2.50
CA ARG A 402 17.96 -4.00 3.57
C ARG A 402 17.32 -3.78 4.94
N ARG A 403 16.79 -2.58 5.19
CA ARG A 403 16.26 -2.20 6.50
C ARG A 403 14.78 -2.51 6.66
N SER A 404 14.35 -2.70 7.90
CA SER A 404 12.95 -2.97 8.24
C SER A 404 11.98 -1.87 7.75
N GLY A 405 12.40 -0.60 7.81
CA GLY A 405 11.60 0.52 7.30
C GLY A 405 11.54 0.64 5.77
N ASP A 406 12.59 0.22 5.06
CA ASP A 406 12.65 0.30 3.59
C ASP A 406 11.67 -0.69 2.93
N ARG A 407 11.40 -1.82 3.60
CA ARG A 407 10.51 -2.89 3.13
C ARG A 407 9.05 -2.48 2.95
N LEU A 408 8.62 -1.37 3.56
CA LEU A 408 7.26 -0.85 3.39
C LEU A 408 7.11 0.00 2.13
N VAL A 409 8.19 0.57 1.58
CA VAL A 409 8.12 1.49 0.42
C VAL A 409 7.43 0.82 -0.77
N TRP A 410 7.87 -0.38 -1.14
CA TRP A 410 7.35 -1.10 -2.30
C TRP A 410 5.88 -1.52 -2.18
N PRO A 411 5.43 -2.26 -1.13
CA PRO A 411 4.02 -2.62 -1.00
C PRO A 411 3.12 -1.40 -0.78
N VAL A 412 3.58 -0.34 -0.09
CA VAL A 412 2.78 0.91 0.02
C VAL A 412 2.65 1.60 -1.33
N PHE A 413 3.74 1.78 -2.08
CA PHE A 413 3.70 2.33 -3.43
C PHE A 413 2.73 1.56 -4.33
N LEU A 414 2.82 0.22 -4.35
CA LEU A 414 1.91 -0.62 -5.13
C LEU A 414 0.45 -0.49 -4.70
N VAL A 415 0.16 -0.49 -3.40
CA VAL A 415 -1.21 -0.32 -2.91
C VAL A 415 -1.77 1.04 -3.32
N LEU A 416 -0.98 2.12 -3.20
CA LEU A 416 -1.41 3.46 -3.63
C LEU A 416 -1.68 3.50 -5.15
N VAL A 417 -0.73 3.05 -5.96
CA VAL A 417 -0.84 2.99 -7.44
C VAL A 417 -1.99 2.10 -7.91
N MET A 418 -2.36 1.08 -7.13
CA MET A 418 -3.44 0.14 -7.47
C MET A 418 -4.79 0.51 -6.83
N THR A 419 -4.92 1.55 -6.01
CA THR A 419 -6.20 1.89 -5.33
C THR A 419 -6.63 3.34 -5.52
N LEU A 420 -5.69 4.27 -5.70
CA LEU A 420 -5.91 5.68 -5.97
C LEU A 420 -5.68 5.99 -7.44
N ASP A 421 -5.98 7.23 -7.84
CA ASP A 421 -5.79 7.75 -9.18
C ASP A 421 -4.43 8.47 -9.34
N GLY A 422 -4.11 8.88 -10.58
CA GLY A 422 -2.89 9.64 -10.87
C GLY A 422 -2.76 10.95 -10.09
N THR A 423 -3.87 11.65 -9.81
CA THR A 423 -3.84 12.93 -9.08
C THR A 423 -3.57 12.75 -7.59
N ALA A 424 -3.84 11.59 -6.99
CA ALA A 424 -3.42 11.31 -5.61
C ALA A 424 -1.91 11.06 -5.49
N LEU A 425 -1.31 10.48 -6.53
CA LEU A 425 0.10 10.05 -6.53
C LEU A 425 1.08 11.19 -6.80
N VAL A 426 0.69 12.17 -7.61
CA VAL A 426 1.59 13.19 -8.18
C VAL A 426 0.91 14.57 -8.19
N PRO A 427 1.61 15.69 -7.93
CA PRO A 427 1.01 17.02 -8.07
C PRO A 427 0.57 17.31 -9.50
N HIS A 428 -0.53 18.05 -9.68
CA HIS A 428 -1.02 18.44 -11.01
C HIS A 428 -0.15 19.57 -11.59
N ILE A 429 0.99 19.18 -12.15
CA ILE A 429 1.99 20.02 -12.79
C ILE A 429 2.33 19.33 -14.11
N ALA A 430 2.24 20.03 -15.25
CA ALA A 430 2.33 19.41 -16.59
C ALA A 430 3.54 18.48 -16.79
N VAL A 431 4.70 18.83 -16.24
CA VAL A 431 5.94 18.02 -16.29
C VAL A 431 5.83 16.69 -15.53
N LEU A 432 4.96 16.63 -14.51
CA LEU A 432 4.79 15.48 -13.63
C LEU A 432 3.51 14.67 -13.92
N THR A 433 2.48 15.25 -14.53
CA THR A 433 1.22 14.57 -14.86
C THR A 433 1.42 13.21 -15.55
N PRO A 434 2.31 13.05 -16.56
CA PRO A 434 2.56 11.75 -17.19
C PRO A 434 3.09 10.66 -16.23
N LEU A 435 3.74 11.04 -15.13
CA LEU A 435 4.19 10.07 -14.10
C LEU A 435 3.02 9.53 -13.28
N GLY A 436 1.97 10.33 -13.06
CA GLY A 436 0.75 9.89 -12.40
C GLY A 436 -0.11 9.01 -13.31
N GLU A 437 -0.28 9.43 -14.57
CA GLU A 437 -1.05 8.70 -15.58
C GLU A 437 -0.45 7.34 -15.93
N ASN A 438 0.88 7.23 -15.99
CA ASN A 438 1.58 5.97 -16.32
C ASN A 438 2.07 5.22 -15.06
N ALA A 439 1.60 5.58 -13.86
CA ALA A 439 2.08 5.00 -12.61
C ALA A 439 1.93 3.45 -12.54
N PRO A 440 0.83 2.83 -13.02
CA PRO A 440 0.75 1.37 -13.13
C PRO A 440 1.81 0.76 -14.06
N LEU A 441 2.02 1.30 -15.25
CA LEU A 441 3.08 0.83 -16.16
C LEU A 441 4.48 1.00 -15.55
N ILE A 442 4.74 2.13 -14.88
CA ILE A 442 6.00 2.35 -14.15
C ILE A 442 6.18 1.29 -13.05
N ALA A 443 5.12 0.98 -12.28
CA ALA A 443 5.16 -0.08 -11.28
C ALA A 443 5.40 -1.47 -11.90
N ALA A 444 4.76 -1.78 -13.04
CA ALA A 444 4.98 -3.02 -13.77
C ALA A 444 6.44 -3.16 -14.24
N LEU A 445 7.02 -2.11 -14.85
CA LEU A 445 8.42 -2.08 -15.32
C LEU A 445 9.42 -2.14 -14.16
N LEU A 446 9.14 -1.47 -13.04
CA LEU A 446 9.95 -1.56 -11.82
C LEU A 446 9.99 -2.99 -11.28
N ALA A 447 8.85 -3.69 -11.22
CA ALA A 447 8.79 -5.09 -10.81
C ALA A 447 9.49 -6.02 -11.83
N ALA A 448 9.17 -5.85 -13.12
CA ALA A 448 9.61 -6.69 -14.22
C ALA A 448 11.13 -6.62 -14.41
N CYS A 449 11.72 -5.42 -14.43
CA CYS A 449 13.09 -5.21 -14.90
C CYS A 449 14.05 -4.70 -13.80
N VAL A 450 13.60 -3.80 -12.92
CA VAL A 450 14.50 -3.01 -12.06
C VAL A 450 14.72 -3.63 -10.68
N LEU A 451 13.67 -3.74 -9.86
CA LEU A 451 13.83 -3.84 -8.40
C LEU A 451 14.56 -5.11 -7.94
N PRO A 452 15.56 -5.01 -7.04
CA PRO A 452 16.29 -6.16 -6.52
C PRO A 452 15.51 -6.82 -5.37
N PHE A 453 14.53 -7.66 -5.69
CA PHE A 453 13.80 -8.43 -4.68
C PHE A 453 14.74 -9.40 -3.96
N VAL A 454 14.67 -9.42 -2.62
CA VAL A 454 15.51 -10.24 -1.75
C VAL A 454 15.17 -11.73 -1.93
N SER A 455 16.20 -12.57 -2.07
CA SER A 455 16.07 -14.03 -2.10
C SER A 455 15.90 -14.60 -0.69
N PRO A 456 15.07 -15.65 -0.48
CA PRO A 456 15.04 -16.45 0.74
C PRO A 456 16.39 -17.06 1.16
N ARG A 457 17.36 -17.18 0.24
CA ARG A 457 18.73 -17.61 0.58
C ARG A 457 19.59 -16.49 1.21
N SER A 458 19.09 -15.27 1.29
CA SER A 458 19.81 -14.14 1.90
C SER A 458 19.57 -14.08 3.42
N PRO A 459 20.59 -13.89 4.27
CA PRO A 459 20.40 -13.66 5.71
C PRO A 459 19.45 -12.50 6.03
N LEU A 460 19.37 -11.50 5.14
CA LEU A 460 18.43 -10.39 5.27
C LEU A 460 16.95 -10.83 5.20
N TRP A 461 16.63 -11.98 4.61
CA TRP A 461 15.25 -12.39 4.36
C TRP A 461 14.42 -12.38 5.65
N ASP A 462 14.87 -13.11 6.67
CA ASP A 462 14.24 -13.18 7.99
C ASP A 462 14.76 -12.11 8.97
N ALA A 463 16.03 -11.71 8.84
CA ALA A 463 16.67 -10.70 9.70
C ALA A 463 17.01 -9.40 8.94
N PRO A 464 16.03 -8.52 8.65
CA PRO A 464 16.31 -7.18 8.14
C PRO A 464 17.13 -6.35 9.13
N GLU A 465 17.93 -5.43 8.60
CA GLU A 465 18.60 -4.41 9.40
C GLU A 465 17.55 -3.57 10.15
N ARG A 466 17.56 -3.61 11.49
CA ARG A 466 16.54 -2.88 12.27
C ARG A 466 16.72 -1.38 12.10
N SER A 467 15.66 -0.71 11.64
CA SER A 467 15.56 0.76 11.65
C SER A 467 15.49 1.26 13.11
N GLY A 468 16.63 1.43 13.76
CA GLY A 468 16.73 1.93 15.14
C GLY A 468 16.18 3.35 15.30
N PRO A 469 15.97 3.84 16.53
CA PRO A 469 15.31 5.13 16.80
C PRO A 469 16.01 6.32 16.12
N PHE A 470 17.34 6.30 16.05
CA PHE A 470 18.16 7.32 15.40
C PHE A 470 18.21 7.21 13.86
N SER A 471 17.66 6.15 13.26
CA SER A 471 17.65 5.99 11.81
C SER A 471 16.66 6.96 11.15
N ARG A 472 17.09 7.60 10.06
CA ARG A 472 16.19 8.36 9.18
C ARG A 472 15.05 7.43 8.71
N PRO A 473 13.78 7.89 8.71
CA PRO A 473 12.73 7.25 7.93
C PRO A 473 13.14 7.10 6.45
N ASN A 474 12.47 6.21 5.72
CA ASN A 474 12.73 6.14 4.27
C ASN A 474 12.07 7.36 3.59
N LEU A 475 12.87 8.16 2.89
CA LEU A 475 12.39 9.41 2.26
C LEU A 475 11.22 9.17 1.29
N MET A 476 11.26 8.10 0.50
CA MET A 476 10.19 7.80 -0.44
C MET A 476 8.88 7.46 0.27
N LEU A 477 8.95 6.76 1.41
CA LEU A 477 7.76 6.48 2.22
C LEU A 477 7.18 7.75 2.86
N GLU A 478 8.02 8.64 3.40
CA GLU A 478 7.54 9.92 3.94
C GLU A 478 6.96 10.81 2.84
N LEU A 479 7.58 10.90 1.65
CA LEU A 479 7.06 11.67 0.53
C LEU A 479 5.72 11.12 0.00
N LEU A 480 5.56 9.80 -0.14
CA LEU A 480 4.29 9.18 -0.52
C LEU A 480 3.19 9.45 0.53
N LEU A 481 3.50 9.32 1.82
CA LEU A 481 2.56 9.60 2.91
C LEU A 481 2.17 11.08 2.99
N ILE A 482 3.12 12.00 2.76
CA ILE A 482 2.84 13.45 2.69
C ILE A 482 1.99 13.76 1.46
N ARG A 483 2.29 13.21 0.28
CA ARG A 483 1.57 13.50 -0.97
C ARG A 483 0.12 13.02 -0.93
N VAL A 484 -0.11 11.80 -0.43
CA VAL A 484 -1.45 11.21 -0.28
C VAL A 484 -2.20 11.85 0.89
N GLY A 485 -1.50 12.20 1.98
CA GLY A 485 -2.07 12.96 3.09
C GLY A 485 -2.55 14.35 2.66
N TYR A 486 -1.78 15.03 1.79
CA TYR A 486 -2.19 16.30 1.19
C TYR A 486 -3.37 16.13 0.22
N TRP A 487 -3.38 15.10 -0.63
CA TRP A 487 -4.53 14.80 -1.50
C TRP A 487 -5.81 14.55 -0.68
N LEU A 488 -5.73 13.76 0.40
CA LEU A 488 -6.85 13.49 1.29
C LEU A 488 -7.31 14.76 2.03
N TYR A 489 -6.38 15.61 2.46
CA TYR A 489 -6.68 16.93 3.04
C TYR A 489 -7.44 17.82 2.03
N SER A 490 -6.96 17.89 0.78
CA SER A 490 -7.63 18.63 -0.30
C SER A 490 -9.03 18.08 -0.59
N LEU A 491 -9.17 16.75 -0.67
CA LEU A 491 -10.46 16.08 -0.92
C LEU A 491 -11.48 16.35 0.19
N VAL A 492 -11.07 16.29 1.46
CA VAL A 492 -11.95 16.62 2.59
C VAL A 492 -12.26 18.12 2.65
N ARG A 493 -11.31 19.00 2.25
CA ARG A 493 -11.57 20.45 2.12
C ARG A 493 -12.57 20.76 1.01
N SER A 494 -12.53 20.06 -0.12
CA SER A 494 -13.54 20.17 -1.20
C SER A 494 -14.87 19.45 -0.92
N LEU A 495 -15.01 18.86 0.28
CA LEU A 495 -16.24 18.27 0.79
C LEU A 495 -16.70 18.99 2.08
N ALA A 496 -16.24 20.23 2.29
CA ALA A 496 -16.71 21.10 3.35
C ALA A 496 -18.03 21.79 2.98
N PRO A 497 -18.86 22.21 3.95
CA PRO A 497 -20.09 22.95 3.66
C PRO A 497 -19.79 24.35 3.09
N ASP A 498 -19.97 24.52 1.78
CA ASP A 498 -19.88 25.83 1.11
C ASP A 498 -21.17 26.65 1.35
N GLY A 499 -21.21 27.36 2.49
CA GLY A 499 -22.35 28.22 2.87
C GLY A 499 -21.90 29.59 3.37
N ARG A 500 -21.98 30.61 2.50
CA ARG A 500 -21.61 32.01 2.80
C ARG A 500 -22.32 32.53 4.06
N ASP A 501 -23.65 32.43 4.09
CA ASP A 501 -24.48 32.94 5.21
C ASP A 501 -24.08 32.33 6.56
N LEU A 502 -23.78 31.02 6.58
CA LEU A 502 -23.33 30.31 7.78
C LEU A 502 -21.96 30.82 8.23
N ALA A 503 -21.01 30.94 7.30
CA ALA A 503 -19.67 31.43 7.56
C ALA A 503 -19.64 32.89 8.02
N GLU A 504 -20.47 33.77 7.44
CA GLU A 504 -20.65 35.14 7.92
C GLU A 504 -21.37 35.19 9.28
N SER A 505 -22.34 34.31 9.55
CA SER A 505 -22.99 34.22 10.87
C SER A 505 -22.00 33.83 11.97
N HIS A 506 -21.02 32.98 11.64
CA HIS A 506 -19.90 32.66 12.51
C HIS A 506 -18.93 33.83 12.66
N GLY A 507 -18.73 34.66 11.63
CA GLY A 507 -17.93 35.90 11.71
C GLY A 507 -18.52 36.91 12.67
N ARG A 508 -19.84 37.15 12.57
CA ARG A 508 -20.58 38.01 13.51
C ARG A 508 -20.45 37.52 14.95
N ARG A 509 -20.59 36.21 15.20
CA ARG A 509 -20.40 35.61 16.54
C ARG A 509 -18.97 35.71 17.08
N ILE A 510 -17.94 35.68 16.23
CA ILE A 510 -16.56 35.86 16.68
C ILE A 510 -16.36 37.29 17.17
N LEU A 511 -16.87 38.28 16.42
CA LEU A 511 -16.85 39.69 16.82
C LEU A 511 -17.69 39.95 18.07
N GLU A 512 -18.89 39.38 18.19
CA GLU A 512 -19.71 39.45 19.42
C GLU A 512 -18.96 38.94 20.68
N ILE A 513 -18.04 37.98 20.52
CA ILE A 513 -17.19 37.46 21.60
C ILE A 513 -15.97 38.36 21.83
N GLU A 514 -15.35 38.88 20.77
CA GLU A 514 -14.21 39.81 20.85
C GLU A 514 -14.64 41.15 21.49
N ASP A 515 -15.79 41.72 21.10
CA ASP A 515 -16.46 42.86 21.74
C ASP A 515 -16.72 42.60 23.24
N ALA A 516 -17.29 41.43 23.58
CA ALA A 516 -17.58 41.05 24.96
C ALA A 516 -16.31 40.82 25.82
N LEU A 517 -15.14 40.64 25.19
CA LEU A 517 -13.83 40.58 25.82
C LEU A 517 -13.08 41.92 25.80
N GLY A 518 -13.61 42.95 25.13
CA GLY A 518 -12.97 44.26 24.96
C GLY A 518 -11.82 44.26 23.94
N ILE A 519 -11.92 43.44 22.89
CA ILE A 519 -10.93 43.27 21.83
C ILE A 519 -11.44 43.99 20.56
N ASP A 520 -10.81 45.12 20.24
CA ASP A 520 -10.91 45.81 18.94
C ASP A 520 -9.49 46.25 18.53
N VAL A 521 -8.77 45.35 17.85
CA VAL A 521 -7.38 45.60 17.40
C VAL A 521 -7.19 45.30 15.92
N GLU A 522 -8.00 44.40 15.38
CA GLU A 522 -8.00 43.88 14.02
C GLU A 522 -8.28 45.00 13.01
N HIS A 523 -9.37 45.74 13.20
CA HIS A 523 -9.82 46.79 12.30
C HIS A 523 -8.81 47.95 12.25
N ALA A 524 -8.31 48.38 13.41
CA ALA A 524 -7.29 49.42 13.53
C ALA A 524 -5.94 49.00 12.91
N LEU A 525 -5.52 47.75 13.10
CA LEU A 525 -4.30 47.19 12.54
C LEU A 525 -4.38 47.06 11.01
N ASN A 526 -5.47 46.52 10.47
CA ASN A 526 -5.69 46.41 9.03
C ASN A 526 -5.65 47.79 8.35
N HIS A 527 -6.33 48.78 8.92
CA HIS A 527 -6.26 50.16 8.43
C HIS A 527 -4.88 50.80 8.59
N ALA A 528 -4.06 50.42 9.57
CA ALA A 528 -2.68 50.90 9.67
C ALA A 528 -1.76 50.30 8.59
N VAL A 529 -1.96 49.01 8.28
CA VAL A 529 -1.22 48.29 7.22
C VAL A 529 -1.59 48.82 5.84
N ALA A 530 -2.87 48.89 5.49
CA ALA A 530 -3.36 49.36 4.18
C ALA A 530 -3.09 50.85 3.88
N ARG A 531 -2.69 51.65 4.88
CA ARG A 531 -2.19 53.03 4.68
C ARG A 531 -0.67 53.11 4.53
N THR A 532 0.03 51.98 4.56
CA THR A 532 1.50 51.89 4.64
C THR A 532 2.03 50.92 3.57
N PRO A 533 2.20 51.34 2.29
CA PRO A 533 2.36 50.40 1.17
C PRO A 533 3.55 49.43 1.25
N TRP A 534 4.66 49.83 1.91
CA TRP A 534 5.81 48.94 2.12
C TRP A 534 5.52 47.86 3.17
N LEU A 535 4.69 48.17 4.17
CA LEU A 535 4.29 47.25 5.23
C LEU A 535 3.23 46.29 4.70
N GLU A 536 2.24 46.80 3.98
CA GLU A 536 1.25 46.04 3.21
C GLU A 536 1.92 45.03 2.27
N SER A 537 2.81 45.48 1.39
CA SER A 537 3.58 44.62 0.48
C SER A 537 4.40 43.57 1.24
N GLY A 538 5.03 43.95 2.36
CA GLY A 538 5.81 43.06 3.21
C GLY A 538 4.95 42.01 3.93
N MET A 539 3.77 42.38 4.42
CA MET A 539 2.82 41.49 5.07
C MET A 539 2.20 40.52 4.05
N ASN A 540 1.79 41.00 2.87
CA ASN A 540 1.31 40.16 1.78
C ASN A 540 2.38 39.14 1.33
N ALA A 541 3.64 39.56 1.18
CA ALA A 541 4.75 38.67 0.81
C ALA A 541 5.08 37.64 1.93
N TYR A 542 5.03 38.06 3.20
CA TYR A 542 5.16 37.15 4.34
C TYR A 542 4.03 36.11 4.35
N TYR A 543 2.79 36.59 4.22
CA TYR A 543 1.57 35.79 4.23
C TYR A 543 1.62 34.71 3.14
N SER A 544 1.88 35.09 1.89
CA SER A 544 1.91 34.15 0.75
C SER A 544 3.05 33.12 0.82
N GLY A 545 4.19 33.44 1.46
CA GLY A 545 5.41 32.62 1.36
C GLY A 545 5.89 31.94 2.66
N LEU A 546 6.07 32.70 3.74
CA LEU A 546 6.91 32.25 4.86
C LEU A 546 6.26 31.16 5.73
N HIS A 547 4.93 31.17 5.86
CA HIS A 547 4.22 30.16 6.63
C HIS A 547 4.30 28.75 6.01
N PHE A 548 4.48 28.63 4.70
CA PHE A 548 4.81 27.36 4.03
C PHE A 548 6.31 27.05 4.10
N LEU A 549 7.15 28.04 3.78
CA LEU A 549 8.60 27.83 3.61
C LEU A 549 9.29 27.41 4.92
N VAL A 550 8.97 28.07 6.04
CA VAL A 550 9.65 27.82 7.33
C VAL A 550 9.41 26.39 7.85
N PRO A 551 8.18 25.84 7.88
CA PRO A 551 7.96 24.44 8.23
C PRO A 551 8.68 23.44 7.30
N ILE A 552 8.69 23.68 5.99
CA ILE A 552 9.34 22.80 5.02
C ILE A 552 10.87 22.76 5.24
N VAL A 553 11.50 23.93 5.37
CA VAL A 553 12.94 24.05 5.65
C VAL A 553 13.29 23.41 7.00
N LEU A 554 12.45 23.61 8.02
CA LEU A 554 12.66 23.04 9.36
C LEU A 554 12.54 21.50 9.33
N LEU A 555 11.54 20.94 8.65
CA LEU A 555 11.40 19.49 8.46
C LEU A 555 12.58 18.90 7.67
N ALA A 556 13.03 19.55 6.59
CA ALA A 556 14.18 19.11 5.81
C ALA A 556 15.47 19.11 6.66
N TRP A 557 15.71 20.17 7.43
CA TRP A 557 16.84 20.25 8.37
C TRP A 557 16.76 19.17 9.45
N LEU A 558 15.59 18.92 10.04
CA LEU A 558 15.38 17.85 11.02
C LEU A 558 15.63 16.46 10.41
N TYR A 559 15.14 16.19 9.20
CA TYR A 559 15.37 14.92 8.50
C TYR A 559 16.87 14.69 8.25
N ALA A 560 17.58 15.74 7.84
CA ALA A 560 19.03 15.69 7.60
C ALA A 560 19.84 15.56 8.91
N ARG A 561 19.55 16.36 9.94
CA ARG A 561 20.44 16.56 11.11
C ARG A 561 19.94 15.93 12.42
N ARG A 562 18.64 15.69 12.60
CA ARG A 562 18.03 15.24 13.88
C ARG A 562 16.90 14.21 13.65
N PRO A 563 17.18 12.98 13.18
CA PRO A 563 16.14 12.03 12.75
C PRO A 563 15.09 11.64 13.81
N LEU A 564 15.47 11.59 15.09
CA LEU A 564 14.51 11.39 16.20
C LEU A 564 13.53 12.55 16.33
N ALA A 565 14.03 13.78 16.29
CA ALA A 565 13.21 14.98 16.40
C ALA A 565 12.33 15.18 15.16
N TYR A 566 12.81 14.81 13.96
CA TYR A 566 12.00 14.77 12.75
C TYR A 566 10.73 13.92 12.94
N ARG A 567 10.87 12.68 13.43
CA ARG A 567 9.72 11.76 13.64
C ARG A 567 8.67 12.35 14.57
N TRP A 568 9.09 13.02 15.64
CA TRP A 568 8.19 13.69 16.58
C TRP A 568 7.53 14.92 15.93
N ALA A 569 8.34 15.85 15.41
CA ALA A 569 7.87 17.12 14.88
C ALA A 569 6.93 16.94 13.68
N ARG A 570 7.31 16.08 12.72
CA ARG A 570 6.47 15.72 11.57
C ARG A 570 5.11 15.17 12.02
N THR A 571 5.08 14.33 13.05
CA THR A 571 3.84 13.72 13.56
C THR A 571 2.96 14.72 14.30
N SER A 572 3.53 15.64 15.08
CA SER A 572 2.74 16.72 15.70
C SER A 572 2.20 17.73 14.70
N LEU A 573 2.92 18.02 13.61
CA LEU A 573 2.40 18.80 12.50
C LEU A 573 1.23 18.09 11.81
N SER A 574 1.38 16.78 11.51
CA SER A 574 0.29 15.99 10.91
C SER A 574 -0.98 16.00 11.76
N PHE A 575 -0.87 15.80 13.08
CA PHE A 575 -2.04 15.88 13.96
C PHE A 575 -2.61 17.30 14.05
N ALA A 576 -1.78 18.34 14.14
CA ALA A 576 -2.26 19.73 14.21
C ALA A 576 -3.01 20.14 12.93
N THR A 577 -2.50 19.80 11.74
CA THR A 577 -3.17 20.09 10.46
C THR A 577 -4.46 19.28 10.28
N LEU A 578 -4.50 18.02 10.73
CA LEU A 578 -5.73 17.22 10.69
C LEU A 578 -6.79 17.73 11.68
N LEU A 579 -6.39 18.20 12.87
CA LEU A 579 -7.30 18.84 13.82
C LEU A 579 -7.79 20.20 13.30
N GLY A 580 -6.94 20.97 12.60
CA GLY A 580 -7.34 22.20 11.93
C GLY A 580 -8.37 21.97 10.83
N LEU A 581 -8.19 20.94 10.01
CA LEU A 581 -9.16 20.51 8.99
C LEU A 581 -10.52 20.14 9.60
N VAL A 582 -10.52 19.43 10.74
CA VAL A 582 -11.75 19.09 11.48
C VAL A 582 -12.40 20.36 12.08
N GLY A 583 -11.60 21.29 12.62
CA GLY A 583 -12.10 22.57 13.13
C GLY A 583 -12.78 23.39 12.04
N PHE A 584 -12.14 23.56 10.89
CA PHE A 584 -12.72 24.21 9.71
C PHE A 584 -14.01 23.55 9.24
N TRP A 585 -14.04 22.22 9.11
CA TRP A 585 -15.22 21.50 8.64
C TRP A 585 -16.43 21.62 9.59
N LEU A 586 -16.16 21.74 10.91
CA LEU A 586 -17.20 21.93 11.93
C LEU A 586 -17.59 23.40 12.15
N TYR A 587 -16.72 24.35 11.82
CA TYR A 587 -16.93 25.79 12.04
C TYR A 587 -16.36 26.60 10.85
N PRO A 588 -16.97 26.51 9.65
CA PRO A 588 -16.62 27.37 8.53
C PRO A 588 -16.84 28.84 8.94
N LEU A 589 -15.90 29.72 8.60
CA LEU A 589 -15.83 31.08 9.13
C LEU A 589 -15.38 32.06 8.05
N ALA A 590 -16.16 33.12 7.84
CA ALA A 590 -15.80 34.21 6.96
C ALA A 590 -14.71 35.09 7.60
N PRO A 591 -13.52 35.22 6.98
CA PRO A 591 -12.45 36.09 7.47
C PRO A 591 -12.83 37.57 7.39
N PRO A 592 -12.19 38.47 8.17
CA PRO A 592 -12.61 39.88 8.28
C PRO A 592 -12.80 40.61 6.94
N ARG A 593 -11.90 40.41 5.97
CA ARG A 593 -11.98 41.02 4.62
C ARG A 593 -13.20 40.59 3.78
N LEU A 594 -13.89 39.52 4.18
CA LEU A 594 -15.09 39.00 3.51
C LEU A 594 -16.38 39.25 4.31
N MET A 595 -16.34 40.12 5.31
CA MET A 595 -17.51 40.49 6.11
C MET A 595 -18.20 41.76 5.56
N PRO A 596 -19.44 41.65 5.05
CA PRO A 596 -20.13 42.81 4.48
C PRO A 596 -20.44 43.86 5.56
N GLY A 597 -20.18 45.12 5.23
CA GLY A 597 -20.49 46.29 6.08
C GLY A 597 -19.50 46.60 7.20
N LEU A 598 -18.41 45.82 7.36
CA LEU A 598 -17.46 45.99 8.48
C LEU A 598 -16.19 46.80 8.17
N GLY A 599 -16.05 47.35 6.95
CA GLY A 599 -14.97 48.27 6.59
C GLY A 599 -13.56 47.68 6.41
N TYR A 600 -13.35 46.39 6.67
CA TYR A 600 -12.06 45.71 6.44
C TYR A 600 -11.63 45.74 4.97
N ILE A 601 -10.32 45.83 4.75
CA ILE A 601 -9.67 45.92 3.43
C ILE A 601 -8.90 44.63 3.14
N ASP A 602 -9.18 43.93 2.04
CA ASP A 602 -8.27 42.90 1.52
C ASP A 602 -7.02 43.59 0.98
N THR A 603 -5.88 43.39 1.64
CA THR A 603 -4.60 44.00 1.24
C THR A 603 -4.03 43.40 -0.04
N ALA A 604 -4.59 42.32 -0.60
CA ALA A 604 -4.15 41.75 -1.87
C ALA A 604 -4.94 42.25 -3.08
N HIS A 605 -6.22 42.62 -2.91
CA HIS A 605 -7.15 42.94 -4.00
C HIS A 605 -7.86 44.30 -3.83
N GLY A 606 -7.71 44.97 -2.69
CA GLY A 606 -8.48 46.17 -2.32
C GLY A 606 -9.82 45.83 -1.65
N PRO A 607 -10.64 46.84 -1.32
CA PRO A 607 -11.99 46.62 -0.79
C PRO A 607 -12.80 45.74 -1.73
N GLN A 608 -13.33 44.63 -1.22
CA GLN A 608 -14.07 43.65 -2.01
C GLN A 608 -15.46 44.18 -2.36
N ASP A 609 -15.85 44.06 -3.62
CA ASP A 609 -17.26 44.09 -4.01
C ASP A 609 -17.90 42.77 -3.52
N PHE A 610 -19.07 42.86 -2.88
CA PHE A 610 -19.74 41.69 -2.29
C PHE A 610 -20.75 41.03 -3.23
N ASP A 611 -21.05 41.68 -4.36
CA ASP A 611 -21.89 41.17 -5.44
C ASP A 611 -21.04 40.62 -6.62
N ASP A 612 -19.82 41.14 -6.86
CA ASP A 612 -18.83 40.61 -7.82
C ASP A 612 -17.37 40.61 -7.28
N PRO A 613 -16.99 39.68 -6.37
CA PRO A 613 -15.70 39.68 -5.68
C PRO A 613 -14.53 39.13 -6.53
N ASP A 614 -13.51 39.96 -6.79
CA ASP A 614 -12.22 39.49 -7.33
C ASP A 614 -11.34 38.86 -6.25
N PHE A 615 -11.14 37.54 -6.35
CA PHE A 615 -10.23 36.75 -5.53
C PHE A 615 -8.92 36.36 -6.24
N GLY A 616 -8.75 36.68 -7.52
CA GLY A 616 -7.64 36.23 -8.35
C GLY A 616 -7.70 34.75 -8.79
N VAL A 617 -7.14 34.47 -9.97
CA VAL A 617 -7.29 33.21 -10.73
C VAL A 617 -6.80 31.95 -9.98
N LEU A 618 -5.79 32.08 -9.11
CA LEU A 618 -5.25 30.96 -8.33
C LEU A 618 -6.06 30.65 -7.05
N THR A 619 -6.89 31.59 -6.60
CA THR A 619 -7.47 31.58 -5.25
C THR A 619 -8.94 31.18 -5.25
N GLY A 620 -9.67 31.40 -6.35
CA GLY A 620 -11.03 30.89 -6.58
C GLY A 620 -11.15 29.35 -6.59
N ILE A 621 -10.02 28.63 -6.62
CA ILE A 621 -9.93 27.16 -6.51
C ILE A 621 -9.89 26.72 -5.03
N SER A 622 -9.92 27.65 -4.07
CA SER A 622 -9.86 27.36 -2.64
C SER A 622 -11.04 27.96 -1.87
N ASN A 623 -11.69 27.16 -1.00
CA ASN A 623 -12.75 27.66 -0.11
C ASN A 623 -12.18 28.79 0.77
N GLN A 624 -12.74 29.99 0.61
CA GLN A 624 -12.31 31.24 1.24
C GLN A 624 -12.79 31.38 2.70
N TYR A 625 -13.82 30.62 3.09
CA TYR A 625 -14.49 30.63 4.40
C TYR A 625 -13.78 29.73 5.42
N ALA A 626 -12.44 29.70 5.36
CA ALA A 626 -11.58 28.77 6.10
C ALA A 626 -10.73 29.45 7.18
N ALA A 627 -11.30 30.46 7.86
CA ALA A 627 -10.57 31.28 8.83
C ALA A 627 -10.31 30.57 10.17
N MET A 628 -11.31 29.87 10.73
CA MET A 628 -11.15 29.11 11.97
C MET A 628 -10.74 27.65 11.69
N PRO A 629 -9.72 27.09 12.38
CA PRO A 629 -8.66 27.75 13.14
C PRO A 629 -7.50 28.18 12.23
N SER A 630 -6.77 29.25 12.59
CA SER A 630 -5.66 29.74 11.77
C SER A 630 -4.50 28.75 11.70
N LEU A 631 -4.41 27.99 10.62
CA LEU A 631 -3.26 27.13 10.32
C LEU A 631 -1.97 27.92 10.06
N HIS A 632 -2.08 29.18 9.63
CA HIS A 632 -0.95 30.10 9.52
C HIS A 632 -0.26 30.27 10.88
N VAL A 633 -1.01 30.67 11.91
CA VAL A 633 -0.52 30.79 13.30
C VAL A 633 -0.19 29.42 13.89
N GLY A 634 -0.95 28.38 13.55
CA GLY A 634 -0.69 27.01 13.99
C GLY A 634 0.68 26.50 13.54
N TRP A 635 1.03 26.62 12.26
CA TRP A 635 2.32 26.15 11.75
C TRP A 635 3.48 27.01 12.21
N SER A 636 3.29 28.33 12.37
CA SER A 636 4.34 29.21 12.91
C SER A 636 4.59 28.98 14.40
N LEU A 637 3.57 28.66 15.19
CA LEU A 637 3.68 28.23 16.59
C LEU A 637 4.29 26.83 16.71
N TRP A 638 3.93 25.89 15.83
CA TRP A 638 4.61 24.59 15.77
C TRP A 638 6.11 24.76 15.49
N CYS A 639 6.48 25.65 14.56
CA CYS A 639 7.88 26.03 14.33
C CYS A 639 8.52 26.61 15.61
N ALA A 640 7.82 27.49 16.34
CA ALA A 640 8.30 28.02 17.61
C ALA A 640 8.60 26.91 18.63
N VAL A 641 7.65 25.99 18.85
CA VAL A 641 7.81 24.87 19.79
C VAL A 641 9.00 23.98 19.39
N VAL A 642 9.17 23.69 18.10
CA VAL A 642 10.30 22.91 17.58
C VAL A 642 11.64 23.65 17.78
N VAL A 643 11.72 24.94 17.43
CA VAL A 643 12.94 25.74 17.55
C VAL A 643 13.33 25.98 19.00
N VAL A 644 12.39 26.41 19.86
CA VAL A 644 12.63 26.65 21.29
C VAL A 644 13.13 25.39 21.99
N ARG A 645 12.59 24.20 21.63
CA ARG A 645 12.96 22.91 22.22
C ARG A 645 14.31 22.36 21.73
N LEU A 646 14.78 22.74 20.54
CA LEU A 646 15.94 22.11 19.89
C LEU A 646 17.13 23.05 19.63
N ALA A 647 16.93 24.37 19.65
CA ALA A 647 18.01 25.34 19.46
C ALA A 647 18.89 25.46 20.72
N PRO A 648 20.23 25.41 20.60
CA PRO A 648 21.13 25.66 21.72
C PRO A 648 21.16 27.16 22.10
N ASN A 649 21.12 28.05 21.11
CA ASN A 649 21.34 29.48 21.29
C ASN A 649 20.06 30.19 21.72
N VAL A 650 20.11 30.98 22.79
CA VAL A 650 18.95 31.72 23.33
C VAL A 650 18.31 32.63 22.28
N TRP A 651 19.11 33.35 21.48
CA TRP A 651 18.60 34.27 20.45
C TRP A 651 17.79 33.57 19.35
N LEU A 652 18.13 32.32 19.02
CA LEU A 652 17.32 31.50 18.10
C LEU A 652 15.98 31.05 18.74
N ARG A 653 15.95 30.85 20.06
CA ARG A 653 14.69 30.58 20.79
C ARG A 653 13.79 31.81 20.83
N VAL A 654 14.37 33.00 21.04
CA VAL A 654 13.65 34.28 20.98
C VAL A 654 13.08 34.50 19.57
N LEU A 655 13.91 34.37 18.52
CA LEU A 655 13.44 34.48 17.13
C LEU A 655 12.34 33.46 16.81
N GLY A 656 12.49 32.21 17.29
CA GLY A 656 11.46 31.18 17.17
C GLY A 656 10.15 31.52 17.90
N ALA A 657 10.21 32.13 19.08
CA ALA A 657 9.05 32.55 19.85
C ALA A 657 8.36 33.81 19.28
N LEU A 658 9.11 34.72 18.65
CA LEU A 658 8.57 35.89 17.95
C LEU A 658 7.86 35.51 16.65
N HIS A 659 8.25 34.41 16.00
CA HIS A 659 7.69 33.95 14.73
C HIS A 659 6.14 33.86 14.72
N PRO A 660 5.46 33.17 15.66
CA PRO A 660 3.99 33.13 15.69
C PRO A 660 3.36 34.48 16.00
N LEU A 661 3.96 35.31 16.87
CA LEU A 661 3.44 36.65 17.16
C LEU A 661 3.45 37.54 15.91
N LEU A 662 4.54 37.48 15.14
CA LEU A 662 4.64 38.14 13.84
C LEU A 662 3.61 37.56 12.84
N THR A 663 3.39 36.25 12.81
CA THR A 663 2.35 35.66 11.96
C THR A 663 0.95 36.16 12.33
N THR A 664 0.60 36.21 13.62
CA THR A 664 -0.69 36.74 14.10
C THR A 664 -0.89 38.19 13.68
N VAL A 665 0.12 39.05 13.88
CA VAL A 665 0.07 40.45 13.43
C VAL A 665 -0.10 40.55 11.90
N VAL A 666 0.59 39.71 11.13
CA VAL A 666 0.43 39.68 9.66
C VAL A 666 -0.99 39.29 9.25
N VAL A 667 -1.55 38.22 9.79
CA VAL A 667 -2.86 37.73 9.31
C VAL A 667 -4.05 38.59 9.73
N MET A 668 -3.95 39.30 10.86
CA MET A 668 -4.93 40.33 11.25
C MET A 668 -4.73 41.59 10.40
N GLY A 669 -3.48 42.00 10.17
CA GLY A 669 -3.14 43.15 9.32
C GLY A 669 -3.59 43.00 7.86
N THR A 670 -3.55 41.80 7.30
CA THR A 670 -4.10 41.50 5.96
C THR A 670 -5.59 41.11 5.99
N ALA A 671 -6.30 41.30 7.13
CA ALA A 671 -7.72 40.96 7.31
C ALA A 671 -8.08 39.51 6.89
N ASN A 672 -7.13 38.58 7.04
CA ASN A 672 -7.28 37.16 6.70
C ASN A 672 -7.71 36.29 7.89
N HIS A 673 -7.57 36.77 9.13
CA HIS A 673 -7.96 36.07 10.36
C HIS A 673 -8.30 37.04 11.50
N TYR A 674 -9.16 36.61 12.43
CA TYR A 674 -9.41 37.28 13.73
C TYR A 674 -8.36 36.85 14.78
N LEU A 675 -8.28 37.53 15.93
CA LEU A 675 -7.41 37.08 17.03
C LEU A 675 -7.88 35.73 17.62
N LEU A 676 -9.20 35.48 17.69
CA LEU A 676 -9.71 34.17 18.11
C LEU A 676 -9.32 33.02 17.15
N ASP A 677 -9.11 33.28 15.84
CA ASP A 677 -8.58 32.25 14.93
C ASP A 677 -7.15 31.85 15.29
N ALA A 678 -6.34 32.81 15.76
CA ALA A 678 -4.98 32.58 16.24
C ALA A 678 -4.99 31.74 17.52
N VAL A 679 -5.96 31.97 18.42
CA VAL A 679 -6.20 31.12 19.60
C VAL A 679 -6.61 29.71 19.18
N GLY A 680 -7.53 29.56 18.22
CA GLY A 680 -7.89 28.26 17.63
C GLY A 680 -6.68 27.53 17.03
N GLY A 681 -5.82 28.26 16.31
CA GLY A 681 -4.54 27.78 15.78
C GLY A 681 -3.61 27.26 16.88
N ALA A 682 -3.53 27.96 18.01
CA ALA A 682 -2.76 27.51 19.17
C ALA A 682 -3.35 26.24 19.82
N VAL A 683 -4.68 26.13 19.93
CA VAL A 683 -5.37 24.96 20.48
C VAL A 683 -5.11 23.71 19.64
N VAL A 684 -5.21 23.76 18.31
CA VAL A 684 -4.95 22.58 17.47
C VAL A 684 -3.48 22.13 17.48
N VAL A 685 -2.53 23.06 17.66
CA VAL A 685 -1.11 22.72 17.88
C VAL A 685 -0.89 22.05 19.23
N ALA A 686 -1.46 22.60 20.31
CA ALA A 686 -1.35 22.03 21.65
C ALA A 686 -1.94 20.61 21.70
N ALA A 687 -3.12 20.42 21.10
CA ALA A 687 -3.77 19.11 20.97
C ALA A 687 -2.95 18.15 20.08
N GLY A 688 -2.43 18.60 18.93
CA GLY A 688 -1.59 17.79 18.05
C GLY A 688 -0.27 17.34 18.71
N VAL A 689 0.34 18.20 19.52
CA VAL A 689 1.50 17.85 20.37
C VAL A 689 1.10 16.86 21.46
N GLY A 690 -0.05 17.06 22.13
CA GLY A 690 -0.58 16.15 23.14
C GLY A 690 -0.83 14.74 22.61
N LEU A 691 -1.55 14.63 21.48
CA LEU A 691 -1.76 13.35 20.78
C LEU A 691 -0.44 12.68 20.38
N THR A 692 0.56 13.47 19.95
CA THR A 692 1.89 12.96 19.63
C THR A 692 2.60 12.37 20.86
N LEU A 693 2.51 13.03 22.01
CA LEU A 693 3.10 12.53 23.26
C LEU A 693 2.41 11.23 23.72
N LEU A 694 1.09 11.15 23.64
CA LEU A 694 0.33 9.92 23.91
C LEU A 694 0.69 8.79 22.93
N TRP A 695 0.81 9.09 21.64
CA TRP A 695 1.19 8.14 20.59
C TRP A 695 2.57 7.53 20.82
N PHE A 696 3.57 8.34 21.18
CA PHE A 696 4.91 7.80 21.48
C PHE A 696 4.97 7.08 22.85
N ARG A 697 4.21 7.53 23.86
CA ARG A 697 4.12 6.87 25.18
C ARG A 697 3.48 5.48 25.11
N HIS A 698 2.39 5.34 24.35
CA HIS A 698 1.60 4.10 24.26
C HIS A 698 1.84 3.31 22.95
N GLY A 699 2.75 3.77 22.09
CA GLY A 699 3.11 3.10 20.84
C GLY A 699 4.01 1.86 21.02
N PRO A 700 4.30 1.12 19.94
CA PRO A 700 5.18 -0.06 19.99
C PRO A 700 6.59 0.22 20.52
N ALA A 701 7.10 1.45 20.30
CA ALA A 701 8.41 1.87 20.79
C ALA A 701 8.46 1.99 22.32
N GLY A 702 7.43 2.58 22.95
CA GLY A 702 7.33 2.68 24.41
C GLY A 702 7.24 1.31 25.10
N ARG A 703 6.54 0.35 24.47
CA ARG A 703 6.45 -1.04 24.97
C ARG A 703 7.77 -1.82 24.91
N GLY A 704 8.76 -1.35 24.16
CA GLY A 704 10.10 -1.96 24.10
C GLY A 704 11.08 -1.46 25.18
N ALA A 705 10.70 -0.44 25.95
CA ALA A 705 11.52 0.18 26.98
C ALA A 705 11.03 -0.21 28.39
N GLY A 706 11.13 -1.50 28.73
CA GLY A 706 11.05 -1.93 30.12
C GLY A 706 12.19 -1.33 30.95
N PRO A 707 12.01 -1.11 32.27
CA PRO A 707 13.02 -0.48 33.12
C PRO A 707 14.32 -1.30 33.10
N ARG A 708 15.40 -0.69 32.57
CA ARG A 708 16.69 -1.34 32.35
C ARG A 708 17.60 -1.25 33.59
N GLU A 709 16.99 -1.42 34.77
CA GLU A 709 17.52 -0.98 36.06
C GLU A 709 18.06 -2.16 36.88
N ALA A 710 17.37 -3.31 36.81
CA ALA A 710 17.71 -4.57 37.50
C ALA A 710 18.94 -5.33 36.94
N ALA A 711 19.78 -4.69 36.13
CA ALA A 711 20.98 -5.29 35.53
C ALA A 711 22.30 -4.72 36.07
N THR A 712 22.24 -3.72 36.96
CA THR A 712 23.43 -2.99 37.46
C THR A 712 23.82 -3.42 38.88
N GLU A 713 22.84 -3.80 39.71
CA GLU A 713 23.05 -4.11 41.14
C GLU A 713 23.85 -5.40 41.36
N GLY A 714 23.62 -6.42 40.52
CA GLY A 714 24.34 -7.70 40.58
C GLY A 714 25.83 -7.64 40.19
N VAL A 715 26.34 -6.49 39.74
CA VAL A 715 27.77 -6.29 39.43
C VAL A 715 28.50 -5.57 40.58
N THR A 716 27.82 -4.71 41.33
CA THR A 716 28.41 -4.00 42.49
C THR A 716 28.69 -4.92 43.67
N GLU A 717 27.87 -5.94 43.91
CA GLU A 717 28.01 -6.82 45.07
C GLU A 717 29.24 -7.76 44.96
N VAL A 718 29.52 -8.28 43.75
CA VAL A 718 30.68 -9.14 43.47
C VAL A 718 32.02 -8.40 43.67
N VAL A 719 32.06 -7.10 43.41
CA VAL A 719 33.27 -6.26 43.58
C VAL A 719 33.47 -5.85 45.06
N ALA A 720 32.41 -5.78 45.86
CA ALA A 720 32.50 -5.45 47.28
C ALA A 720 33.16 -6.56 48.11
N GLY A 721 32.82 -7.83 47.86
CA GLY A 721 33.37 -8.98 48.61
C GLY A 721 34.88 -9.18 48.47
N ALA A 722 35.50 -8.69 47.39
CA ALA A 722 36.89 -8.95 47.07
C ALA A 722 37.93 -8.15 47.87
N ARG A 723 37.52 -7.17 48.70
CA ARG A 723 38.45 -6.29 49.44
C ARG A 723 38.77 -6.72 50.88
N SER A 724 38.37 -7.93 51.30
CA SER A 724 38.41 -8.38 52.70
C SER A 724 39.53 -9.40 53.04
N ARG A 725 40.63 -9.47 52.26
CA ARG A 725 41.84 -10.25 52.62
C ARG A 725 43.12 -9.51 52.23
N GLY A 726 43.78 -8.90 53.21
CA GLY A 726 45.09 -8.26 53.02
C GLY A 726 46.25 -9.21 53.34
N GLY A 727 47.28 -9.22 52.49
CA GLY A 727 48.53 -9.95 52.71
C GLY A 727 49.66 -9.44 51.80
N LYS A 728 50.77 -9.02 52.40
CA LYS A 728 52.10 -8.80 51.77
C LYS A 728 53.01 -9.96 52.20
N PRO A 729 54.14 -10.30 51.52
CA PRO A 729 55.06 -9.48 50.69
C PRO A 729 55.21 -10.01 49.23
N GLY A 730 56.12 -9.54 48.34
CA GLY A 730 57.32 -8.70 48.50
C GLY A 730 57.82 -8.01 47.20
N VAL A 731 59.13 -7.73 47.12
CA VAL A 731 59.84 -6.68 46.33
C VAL A 731 61.28 -7.22 46.00
N PRO A 732 62.10 -6.81 44.99
CA PRO A 732 62.16 -5.52 44.25
C PRO A 732 62.28 -5.53 42.70
N ALA A 733 62.37 -4.29 42.18
CA ALA A 733 62.45 -3.78 40.82
C ALA A 733 63.72 -4.06 39.97
N ALA A 734 63.63 -3.69 38.67
CA ALA A 734 64.74 -3.22 37.84
C ALA A 734 64.30 -2.11 36.83
N ARG A 735 65.26 -1.28 36.41
CA ARG A 735 65.31 -0.30 35.28
C ARG A 735 66.68 -0.54 34.57
N PRO A 736 67.10 0.11 33.45
CA PRO A 736 66.49 1.20 32.65
C PRO A 736 66.54 1.02 31.09
N ALA A 737 66.04 2.05 30.37
CA ALA A 737 66.56 2.72 29.15
C ALA A 737 67.10 1.98 27.88
N ALA A 738 66.52 2.42 26.73
CA ALA A 738 67.17 2.96 25.52
C ALA A 738 67.92 2.08 24.47
N ASP A 739 68.01 2.66 23.26
CA ASP A 739 68.93 2.41 22.11
C ASP A 739 68.89 1.05 21.36
N THR A 740 69.27 0.90 20.07
CA THR A 740 69.22 1.76 18.85
C THR A 740 69.41 0.90 17.57
N ALA A 741 68.79 1.32 16.45
CA ALA A 741 69.28 1.23 15.05
C ALA A 741 69.53 -0.12 14.31
N ASP A 742 69.68 0.03 12.98
CA ASP A 742 70.09 -0.89 11.89
C ASP A 742 69.31 -2.20 11.57
N GLY A 743 69.24 -2.65 10.31
CA GLY A 743 69.71 -1.98 9.07
C GLY A 743 69.59 -2.81 7.77
N GLY A 744 69.48 -2.13 6.61
CA GLY A 744 69.57 -2.69 5.24
C GLY A 744 68.26 -3.26 4.62
N ALA A 745 68.05 -3.28 3.30
CA ALA A 745 68.77 -2.66 2.17
C ALA A 745 67.86 -2.49 0.92
N VAL A 746 68.34 -1.75 -0.09
CA VAL A 746 67.63 -1.15 -1.27
C VAL A 746 68.22 -1.80 -2.56
N PRO A 747 67.54 -2.01 -3.73
CA PRO A 747 66.98 -0.94 -4.59
C PRO A 747 65.78 -1.23 -5.56
N GLY A 748 65.18 -0.15 -6.08
CA GLY A 748 64.21 -0.13 -7.19
C GLY A 748 63.60 1.26 -7.46
N VAL A 749 63.99 1.93 -8.55
CA VAL A 749 63.81 3.38 -8.88
C VAL A 749 63.31 3.49 -10.36
N PRO A 750 62.64 4.55 -10.89
CA PRO A 750 62.40 5.92 -10.38
C PRO A 750 60.93 6.46 -10.42
N ALA A 751 60.74 7.70 -9.97
CA ALA A 751 59.62 8.59 -10.31
C ALA A 751 60.08 9.75 -11.26
N ARG A 752 59.15 10.62 -11.70
CA ARG A 752 59.48 11.93 -12.34
C ARG A 752 58.64 13.06 -11.76
N ASN A 753 59.19 14.28 -11.83
CA ASN A 753 58.75 15.48 -11.07
C ASN A 753 58.22 16.61 -11.97
N ALA A 754 57.34 17.44 -11.37
CA ALA A 754 57.16 18.90 -11.60
C ALA A 754 56.67 19.35 -13.01
N ALA A 755 56.25 20.62 -13.26
CA ALA A 755 56.30 21.84 -12.44
C ALA A 755 55.14 22.84 -12.72
N THR A 756 55.06 23.89 -11.88
CA THR A 756 54.58 25.30 -12.07
C THR A 756 54.06 25.78 -13.45
N GLY A 757 53.15 26.77 -13.58
CA GLY A 757 52.53 27.76 -12.66
C GLY A 757 51.36 28.48 -13.38
N ALA A 758 50.44 29.26 -12.77
CA ALA A 758 50.53 30.50 -11.97
C ALA A 758 50.31 31.81 -12.79
N GLY A 759 49.15 32.46 -12.60
CA GLY A 759 48.77 33.79 -13.17
C GLY A 759 48.05 33.74 -14.54
N GLY A 760 47.10 34.63 -14.88
CA GLY A 760 46.44 35.67 -14.06
C GLY A 760 45.54 36.63 -14.89
N ALA A 761 44.75 37.46 -14.19
CA ALA A 761 44.03 38.67 -14.65
C ALA A 761 42.83 38.55 -15.64
N VAL A 762 41.98 39.58 -15.58
CA VAL A 762 40.80 39.90 -16.41
C VAL A 762 40.90 41.38 -16.79
N PRO A 763 40.63 41.79 -18.04
CA PRO A 763 39.64 42.87 -18.22
C PRO A 763 38.74 42.77 -19.46
N ALA A 764 37.76 43.69 -19.43
CA ALA A 764 36.60 43.94 -20.28
C ALA A 764 36.82 44.24 -21.79
N GLU A 765 35.67 44.29 -22.49
CA GLU A 765 35.34 45.10 -23.70
C GLU A 765 36.04 44.81 -25.04
N GLY A 766 35.38 44.94 -26.21
CA GLY A 766 33.96 45.22 -26.44
C GLY A 766 33.53 45.33 -27.93
N ASP A 767 32.22 45.52 -28.13
CA ASP A 767 31.48 46.03 -29.32
C ASP A 767 31.52 45.26 -30.68
N GLY A 768 30.53 45.48 -31.56
CA GLY A 768 30.45 44.85 -32.90
C GLY A 768 29.23 45.07 -33.82
N SER A 769 28.05 45.52 -33.33
CA SER A 769 26.81 45.80 -34.13
C SER A 769 26.12 44.57 -34.83
N ARG A 770 24.86 44.57 -35.36
CA ARG A 770 23.85 45.61 -35.71
C ARG A 770 22.39 45.25 -35.32
N ARG A 771 21.54 46.29 -35.35
CA ARG A 771 20.11 46.45 -35.01
C ARG A 771 19.03 45.57 -35.70
N ALA A 772 18.05 45.14 -34.90
CA ALA A 772 16.57 45.39 -34.95
C ALA A 772 15.65 44.99 -36.13
N GLY A 773 14.38 44.67 -35.79
CA GLY A 773 13.23 44.42 -36.69
C GLY A 773 12.38 43.22 -36.20
N VAL A 774 11.43 43.36 -35.26
CA VAL A 774 10.01 43.80 -35.40
C VAL A 774 9.06 42.73 -35.99
N ALA A 775 8.09 42.33 -35.14
CA ALA A 775 6.76 41.73 -35.40
C ALA A 775 6.62 40.50 -36.33
N ARG A 776 6.20 39.38 -35.73
CA ARG A 776 4.84 38.84 -35.94
C ARG A 776 4.37 38.04 -34.73
#